data_AF-A0A946MJP2-F1
#
_entry.id   AF-A0A946MJP2-F1
#
_cell.length_a   1.000
_cell.length_b   1.000
_cell.length_c   1.000
_cell.angle_alpha   90.00
_cell.angle_beta   90.00
_cell.angle_gamma   90.00
#
_symmetry.space_group_name_H-M   'P 1'
#
loop_
_entity.id
_entity.type
_entity.pdbx_description
1 polymer ?
#
loop_
_entity_poly.entity_id
_entity_poly.type
_entity_poly.pdbx_seq_one_letter_code
_entity_poly.pdbx_strand_id
1 'polypeptide(L)'
;TFGTPPIAQDLVKNSYPAVLKANGYRTGFVGKFGVGFQGGTDQAFDFFRPINRGPYFKKQPDGTLRHTTQLAGDAAIEFIQSSGDAPFMLSISFNATHAEDGDKVDHFPWPKVVDGMYRDGEIPPPRLSDPAIFASQPEFLRTSLNRERYFWRWDTAEKYDKNIRSYYRMLSGIDHVVGRVAAALEKAGLAENTIVIYTGDNGYYMGQRGFAGKWSHYEESLRVPLIIHDPRGDLKPQVRDEVVLNIDLASTFVAAAGIDLPEQYQGHELNALVAGRQLNSWRQDFFCEHLFHVPGRIPKWEGVRGQRWVYASYFEHDFEFLHDLQTDPDQLRNLAKDPQHQDRLQQMRKRNATLRESYGGEYSHELIPTRADLRAAKKPPTKKPPVAPLRKPSPPKESSQPNVILLISDDQSFTDYGFMAHPVIQTPHLDQLARESATFKRGYVPQALCRSSLATLITGLYPHQHRIVGNDPAPLGPGAQPGEYQVLRNKLIANIDKHATVPQLLSEQGYLSHQSGKWWEGHYSRGGFTHGMTHGDPARGGRHGDLGLKIGREGLAPVKEFIEEAQAKEKPFFVWYAPFLPHTPHTPPKRILDKYLDGQRSVQLAKYYAMCDWFDETCGELLSFVDQRGLRKDTVVIYVTDNGWIQRTPGMKLPTGWRTQYAPRSKQTANEGGTRTPIMVRWPDHVRPGIRSQLVSSIDIVPTILEICGSQRTSAMAGKNLVAVAQNTISGHKALFGESYAHDIIDLDDINKTLLYRWVIQGDYKLLLSYDGIVNRYKATHVDKAAGPQLYNLTTDPHELDNLVETNPEIAKRLTDVLYSHWDHR
;
A
#
# COMPACT_ATOMS: atom_id res chain seq x y z
N THR A 1 7.00 7.14 -23.71
CA THR A 1 6.97 6.16 -22.61
C THR A 1 7.90 4.95 -22.80
N PHE A 2 8.98 4.96 -23.59
CA PHE A 2 9.90 3.78 -23.70
C PHE A 2 9.24 2.38 -23.89
N GLY A 3 8.01 2.32 -24.41
CA GLY A 3 7.24 1.08 -24.53
C GLY A 3 6.28 0.78 -23.38
N THR A 4 6.31 1.52 -22.26
CA THR A 4 5.38 1.39 -21.13
C THR A 4 4.03 2.11 -21.39
N PRO A 5 2.97 1.75 -20.66
CA PRO A 5 1.71 2.49 -20.67
C PRO A 5 1.88 3.96 -20.21
N PRO A 6 0.99 4.87 -20.61
CA PRO A 6 0.90 6.19 -19.98
C PRO A 6 0.67 6.07 -18.47
N ILE A 7 1.15 7.07 -17.73
CA ILE A 7 0.88 7.23 -16.30
C ILE A 7 -0.63 7.43 -16.13
N ALA A 8 -1.23 6.67 -15.21
CA ALA A 8 -2.65 6.67 -14.97
C ALA A 8 -3.16 8.04 -14.52
N GLN A 9 -4.39 8.38 -14.91
CA GLN A 9 -4.92 9.73 -14.75
C GLN A 9 -4.99 10.20 -13.28
N ASP A 10 -5.29 9.30 -12.36
CA ASP A 10 -5.26 9.53 -10.92
C ASP A 10 -3.86 9.91 -10.41
N LEU A 11 -2.81 9.24 -10.89
CA LEU A 11 -1.43 9.59 -10.57
C LEU A 11 -1.00 10.92 -11.20
N VAL A 12 -1.50 11.24 -12.41
CA VAL A 12 -1.18 12.50 -13.07
C VAL A 12 -1.74 13.69 -12.28
N LYS A 13 -2.97 13.59 -11.76
CA LYS A 13 -3.61 14.65 -10.95
C LYS A 13 -2.77 15.05 -9.73
N ASN A 14 -2.03 14.10 -9.16
CA ASN A 14 -1.20 14.33 -7.98
C ASN A 14 0.26 14.66 -8.33
N SER A 15 0.64 14.66 -9.62
CA SER A 15 1.98 15.08 -10.01
C SER A 15 2.23 16.56 -9.66
N TYR A 16 3.46 16.91 -9.25
CA TYR A 16 3.79 18.28 -8.83
C TYR A 16 3.36 19.38 -9.83
N PRO A 17 3.45 19.20 -11.17
CA PRO A 17 2.99 20.24 -12.09
C PRO A 17 1.46 20.36 -12.11
N ALA A 18 0.71 19.26 -11.98
CA ALA A 18 -0.75 19.32 -11.88
C ALA A 18 -1.21 19.97 -10.57
N VAL A 19 -0.56 19.65 -9.44
CA VAL A 19 -0.85 20.23 -8.13
C VAL A 19 -0.56 21.73 -8.12
N LEU A 20 0.60 22.16 -8.63
CA LEU A 20 0.95 23.59 -8.72
C LEU A 20 -0.03 24.33 -9.64
N LYS A 21 -0.37 23.77 -10.81
CA LYS A 21 -1.33 24.34 -11.74
C LYS A 21 -2.71 24.53 -11.12
N ALA A 22 -3.19 23.53 -10.39
CA ALA A 22 -4.46 23.61 -9.67
C ALA A 22 -4.47 24.70 -8.58
N ASN A 23 -3.29 25.12 -8.11
CA ASN A 23 -3.11 26.18 -7.10
C ASN A 23 -2.61 27.50 -7.71
N GLY A 24 -2.93 27.75 -8.99
CA GLY A 24 -2.73 29.05 -9.63
C GLY A 24 -1.32 29.32 -10.16
N TYR A 25 -0.43 28.32 -10.15
CA TYR A 25 0.86 28.45 -10.83
C TYR A 25 0.70 28.24 -12.32
N ARG A 26 1.41 29.04 -13.12
CA ARG A 26 1.64 28.73 -14.52
C ARG A 26 2.69 27.63 -14.63
N THR A 27 2.38 26.54 -15.31
CA THR A 27 3.30 25.39 -15.36
C THR A 27 3.85 25.13 -16.76
N GLY A 28 5.17 24.96 -16.83
CA GLY A 28 5.92 24.81 -18.07
C GLY A 28 6.81 23.57 -18.06
N PHE A 29 6.90 22.91 -19.21
CA PHE A 29 7.85 21.82 -19.46
C PHE A 29 8.53 21.98 -20.82
N VAL A 30 9.85 21.87 -20.83
CA VAL A 30 10.67 21.94 -22.03
C VAL A 30 11.64 20.76 -22.07
N GLY A 31 11.77 20.12 -23.23
CA GLY A 31 12.81 19.10 -23.45
C GLY A 31 12.32 17.66 -23.37
N LYS A 32 13.15 16.78 -22.81
CA LYS A 32 12.90 15.32 -22.80
C LYS A 32 11.93 14.92 -21.70
N PHE A 33 10.71 14.51 -22.08
CA PHE A 33 9.70 14.05 -21.12
C PHE A 33 9.80 12.56 -20.78
N GLY A 34 10.03 11.69 -21.77
CA GLY A 34 10.27 10.25 -21.57
C GLY A 34 9.04 9.40 -21.19
N VAL A 35 8.08 9.97 -20.49
CA VAL A 35 6.81 9.34 -20.09
C VAL A 35 5.64 9.84 -20.95
N GLY A 36 4.41 9.53 -20.55
CA GLY A 36 3.18 9.98 -21.20
C GLY A 36 2.08 9.99 -20.17
N PHE A 37 1.15 10.92 -20.26
CA PHE A 37 0.05 11.08 -19.31
C PHE A 37 -1.26 10.59 -19.93
N GLN A 38 -2.00 9.76 -19.21
CA GLN A 38 -3.36 9.40 -19.60
C GLN A 38 -4.23 10.65 -19.56
N GLY A 39 -4.94 10.93 -20.66
CA GLY A 39 -5.72 12.17 -20.80
C GLY A 39 -4.92 13.39 -21.29
N GLY A 40 -3.63 13.23 -21.62
CA GLY A 40 -2.81 14.30 -22.18
C GLY A 40 -2.03 15.12 -21.13
N THR A 41 -1.21 16.06 -21.60
CA THR A 41 -0.32 16.88 -20.76
C THR A 41 -0.96 18.17 -20.25
N ASP A 42 -2.06 18.60 -20.84
CA ASP A 42 -2.68 19.91 -20.57
C ASP A 42 -3.22 20.02 -19.14
N GLN A 43 -3.56 18.89 -18.53
CA GLN A 43 -3.93 18.81 -17.11
C GLN A 43 -2.79 19.18 -16.15
N ALA A 44 -1.54 19.16 -16.62
CA ALA A 44 -0.36 19.42 -15.81
C ALA A 44 0.45 20.63 -16.26
N PHE A 45 0.42 20.97 -17.56
CA PHE A 45 1.26 22.03 -18.14
C PHE A 45 0.41 23.00 -18.96
N ASP A 46 0.62 24.30 -18.76
CA ASP A 46 0.13 25.38 -19.64
C ASP A 46 1.03 25.57 -20.85
N PHE A 47 2.32 25.27 -20.68
CA PHE A 47 3.33 25.38 -21.72
C PHE A 47 4.09 24.08 -21.85
N PHE A 48 3.85 23.35 -22.93
CA PHE A 48 4.50 22.06 -23.18
C PHE A 48 5.27 22.09 -24.50
N ARG A 49 6.60 22.00 -24.43
CA ARG A 49 7.52 21.99 -25.59
C ARG A 49 8.45 20.77 -25.52
N PRO A 50 7.97 19.58 -25.92
CA PRO A 50 8.79 18.39 -25.92
C PRO A 50 9.86 18.46 -27.01
N ILE A 51 11.12 18.27 -26.64
CA ILE A 51 12.24 18.25 -27.57
C ILE A 51 12.98 16.93 -27.37
N ASN A 52 12.87 16.04 -28.35
CA ASN A 52 13.53 14.75 -28.33
C ASN A 52 14.92 14.82 -28.95
N ARG A 53 15.84 14.00 -28.44
CA ARG A 53 17.22 13.88 -28.94
C ARG A 53 17.28 13.65 -30.44
N GLY A 54 16.81 12.52 -30.97
CA GLY A 54 17.15 12.08 -32.33
C GLY A 54 16.61 12.96 -33.46
N PRO A 55 17.45 13.57 -34.32
CA PRO A 55 18.88 13.90 -34.13
C PRO A 55 19.10 15.21 -33.36
N TYR A 56 20.27 15.38 -32.71
CA TYR A 56 20.55 16.51 -31.80
C TYR A 56 20.45 17.89 -32.46
N PHE A 57 20.70 17.98 -33.75
CA PHE A 57 20.49 19.20 -34.53
C PHE A 57 19.14 19.14 -35.23
N LYS A 58 18.29 20.14 -34.99
CA LYS A 58 17.00 20.30 -35.66
C LYS A 58 17.10 21.39 -36.73
N LYS A 59 16.62 21.09 -37.92
CA LYS A 59 16.47 22.06 -39.00
C LYS A 59 15.36 23.05 -38.65
N GLN A 60 15.69 24.33 -38.69
CA GLN A 60 14.77 25.44 -38.44
C GLN A 60 14.09 25.89 -39.74
N PRO A 61 13.01 26.69 -39.68
CA PRO A 61 12.33 27.21 -40.87
C PRO A 61 13.24 28.01 -41.81
N ASP A 62 14.24 28.72 -41.29
CA ASP A 62 15.24 29.47 -42.05
C ASP A 62 16.35 28.60 -42.68
N GLY A 63 16.27 27.28 -42.51
CA GLY A 63 17.24 26.31 -43.01
C GLY A 63 18.45 26.08 -42.09
N THR A 64 18.62 26.84 -41.02
CA THR A 64 19.72 26.65 -40.07
C THR A 64 19.55 25.37 -39.25
N LEU A 65 20.67 24.81 -38.78
CA LEU A 65 20.69 23.68 -37.85
C LEU A 65 20.96 24.18 -36.44
N ARG A 66 20.06 23.87 -35.51
CA ARG A 66 20.18 24.28 -34.10
C ARG A 66 20.18 23.10 -33.16
N HIS A 67 21.05 23.15 -32.17
CA HIS A 67 21.20 22.07 -31.20
C HIS A 67 19.99 22.03 -30.24
N THR A 68 19.51 20.84 -29.87
CA THR A 68 18.34 20.68 -28.97
C THR A 68 18.48 21.44 -27.65
N THR A 69 19.69 21.53 -27.08
CA THR A 69 19.97 22.33 -25.87
C THR A 69 19.66 23.81 -26.08
N GLN A 70 20.04 24.38 -27.23
CA GLN A 70 19.77 25.78 -27.54
C GLN A 70 18.27 26.02 -27.71
N LEU A 71 17.58 25.11 -28.38
CA LEU A 71 16.11 25.18 -28.55
C LEU A 71 15.38 25.06 -27.21
N ALA A 72 15.87 24.23 -26.29
CA ALA A 72 15.33 24.14 -24.95
C ALA A 72 15.52 25.45 -24.17
N GLY A 73 16.70 26.08 -24.30
CA GLY A 73 16.95 27.40 -23.71
C GLY A 73 16.02 28.49 -24.26
N ASP A 74 15.81 28.51 -25.57
CA ASP A 74 14.91 29.48 -26.21
C ASP A 74 13.47 29.31 -25.74
N ALA A 75 12.96 28.08 -25.69
CA ALA A 75 11.61 27.80 -25.21
C ALA A 75 11.44 28.11 -23.71
N ALA A 76 12.49 27.91 -22.90
CA ALA A 76 12.48 28.32 -21.50
C ALA A 76 12.40 29.85 -21.35
N ILE A 77 13.15 30.59 -22.16
CA ILE A 77 13.12 32.06 -22.20
C ILE A 77 11.75 32.55 -22.69
N GLU A 78 11.18 31.93 -23.71
CA GLU A 78 9.81 32.20 -24.20
C GLU A 78 8.78 32.03 -23.07
N PHE A 79 8.90 30.95 -22.28
CA PHE A 79 8.03 30.73 -21.14
C PHE A 79 8.16 31.87 -20.11
N ILE A 80 9.38 32.19 -19.68
CA ILE A 80 9.65 33.25 -18.70
C ILE A 80 9.08 34.59 -19.17
N GLN A 81 9.35 34.98 -20.42
CA GLN A 81 8.89 36.24 -21.01
C GLN A 81 7.36 36.33 -21.12
N SER A 82 6.68 35.20 -21.25
CA SER A 82 5.22 35.15 -21.36
C SER A 82 4.50 34.94 -20.02
N SER A 83 5.23 34.77 -18.91
CA SER A 83 4.62 34.48 -17.61
C SER A 83 4.01 35.70 -16.93
N GLY A 84 4.48 36.90 -17.26
CA GLY A 84 4.07 38.12 -16.55
C GLY A 84 4.36 38.01 -15.05
N ASP A 85 3.43 38.48 -14.22
CA ASP A 85 3.54 38.50 -12.75
C ASP A 85 3.03 37.20 -12.07
N ALA A 86 2.50 36.25 -12.83
CA ALA A 86 1.97 35.01 -12.26
C ALA A 86 3.09 34.11 -11.71
N PRO A 87 2.91 33.47 -10.53
CA PRO A 87 3.86 32.49 -10.04
C PRO A 87 3.96 31.32 -11.02
N PHE A 88 5.15 30.76 -11.20
CA PHE A 88 5.36 29.72 -12.20
C PHE A 88 6.24 28.58 -11.70
N MET A 89 6.11 27.43 -12.37
CA MET A 89 7.05 26.31 -12.29
C MET A 89 7.47 25.91 -13.70
N LEU A 90 8.77 25.90 -13.97
CA LEU A 90 9.33 25.51 -15.26
C LEU A 90 10.34 24.37 -15.09
N SER A 91 10.05 23.23 -15.72
CA SER A 91 11.01 22.11 -15.82
C SER A 91 11.71 22.12 -17.17
N ILE A 92 13.04 22.14 -17.17
CA ILE A 92 13.88 22.09 -18.38
C ILE A 92 14.71 20.80 -18.38
N SER A 93 14.31 19.83 -19.19
CA SER A 93 14.96 18.52 -19.27
C SER A 93 15.86 18.42 -20.50
N PHE A 94 17.16 18.70 -20.33
CA PHE A 94 18.13 18.61 -21.42
C PHE A 94 18.35 17.17 -21.89
N ASN A 95 18.50 16.98 -23.21
CA ASN A 95 18.99 15.72 -23.75
C ASN A 95 20.52 15.66 -23.80
N ALA A 96 21.20 16.81 -23.83
CA ALA A 96 22.67 16.88 -23.88
C ALA A 96 23.27 16.08 -22.72
N THR A 97 24.42 15.46 -22.96
CA THR A 97 25.08 14.38 -22.16
C THR A 97 24.64 12.95 -22.45
N HIS A 98 23.54 12.72 -23.19
CA HIS A 98 23.23 11.39 -23.69
C HIS A 98 24.02 11.08 -24.98
N ALA A 99 24.70 9.93 -25.04
CA ALA A 99 25.38 9.51 -26.27
C ALA A 99 24.37 9.22 -27.42
N GLU A 100 24.74 9.52 -28.66
CA GLU A 100 24.08 9.01 -29.85
C GLU A 100 24.59 7.59 -30.11
N ASP A 101 23.89 6.59 -29.56
CA ASP A 101 24.32 5.19 -29.65
C ASP A 101 24.34 4.65 -31.10
N GLY A 102 23.58 5.26 -32.01
CA GLY A 102 23.59 4.90 -33.44
C GLY A 102 24.84 5.39 -34.18
N ASP A 103 25.49 6.44 -33.68
CA ASP A 103 26.71 7.01 -34.25
C ASP A 103 27.90 6.54 -33.41
N LYS A 104 28.66 5.58 -33.93
CA LYS A 104 29.82 4.98 -33.24
C LYS A 104 31.10 5.80 -33.39
N VAL A 105 31.02 6.98 -34.00
CA VAL A 105 32.16 7.86 -34.26
C VAL A 105 32.01 9.17 -33.52
N ASP A 106 30.84 9.81 -33.60
CA ASP A 106 30.55 11.13 -33.03
C ASP A 106 29.39 11.07 -32.03
N HIS A 107 29.61 10.33 -30.93
CA HIS A 107 28.59 10.07 -29.91
C HIS A 107 28.02 11.32 -29.23
N PHE A 108 28.75 12.43 -29.18
CA PHE A 108 28.38 13.62 -28.41
C PHE A 108 28.43 14.89 -29.27
N PRO A 109 27.46 15.10 -30.18
CA PRO A 109 27.43 16.28 -31.02
C PRO A 109 27.13 17.54 -30.18
N TRP A 110 28.11 18.41 -29.97
CA TRP A 110 28.00 19.60 -29.11
C TRP A 110 27.39 20.82 -29.82
N PRO A 111 26.81 21.79 -29.08
CA PRO A 111 26.36 23.04 -29.69
C PRO A 111 27.54 23.91 -30.15
N LYS A 112 27.38 24.63 -31.27
CA LYS A 112 28.46 25.44 -31.87
C LYS A 112 29.05 26.52 -30.96
N VAL A 113 28.29 27.00 -29.97
CA VAL A 113 28.72 28.08 -29.07
C VAL A 113 29.89 27.70 -28.15
N VAL A 114 30.10 26.40 -27.95
CA VAL A 114 31.21 25.85 -27.16
C VAL A 114 32.25 25.15 -28.04
N ASP A 115 32.21 25.43 -29.35
CA ASP A 115 33.17 24.86 -30.27
C ASP A 115 34.60 25.32 -29.92
N GLY A 116 35.56 24.41 -30.07
CA GLY A 116 36.95 24.66 -29.70
C GLY A 116 37.29 24.63 -28.20
N MET A 117 36.30 24.65 -27.28
CA MET A 117 36.59 24.44 -25.85
C MET A 117 37.25 23.07 -25.62
N TYR A 118 38.15 22.95 -24.66
CA TYR A 118 38.88 21.68 -24.37
C TYR A 118 39.63 21.11 -25.59
N ARG A 119 40.02 21.94 -26.57
CA ARG A 119 40.87 21.48 -27.69
C ARG A 119 42.28 21.14 -27.21
N ASP A 120 42.82 21.98 -26.34
CA ASP A 120 44.17 21.87 -25.82
C ASP A 120 44.17 21.28 -24.39
N GLY A 121 45.34 20.86 -23.92
CA GLY A 121 45.53 20.26 -22.59
C GLY A 121 45.31 18.74 -22.55
N GLU A 122 45.90 18.08 -21.56
CA GLU A 122 45.80 16.63 -21.37
C GLU A 122 44.51 16.26 -20.62
N ILE A 123 43.80 15.24 -21.10
CA ILE A 123 42.67 14.66 -20.39
C ILE A 123 43.18 13.54 -19.49
N PRO A 124 42.92 13.58 -18.17
CA PRO A 124 43.32 12.49 -17.29
C PRO A 124 42.59 11.20 -17.66
N PRO A 125 43.24 10.02 -17.53
CA PRO A 125 42.57 8.75 -17.74
C PRO A 125 41.39 8.58 -16.78
N PRO A 126 40.41 7.72 -17.10
CA PRO A 126 39.26 7.53 -16.25
C PRO A 126 39.69 7.00 -14.88
N ARG A 127 39.10 7.54 -13.81
CA ARG A 127 39.31 7.00 -12.47
C ARG A 127 38.86 5.53 -12.44
N LEU A 128 39.51 4.68 -11.63
CA LEU A 128 39.16 3.25 -11.54
C LEU A 128 39.24 2.50 -12.89
N SER A 129 40.18 2.87 -13.76
CA SER A 129 40.38 2.25 -15.08
C SER A 129 41.30 1.02 -15.07
N ASP A 130 41.81 0.62 -13.90
CA ASP A 130 42.68 -0.55 -13.79
C ASP A 130 41.95 -1.81 -14.32
N PRO A 131 42.53 -2.55 -15.28
CA PRO A 131 41.94 -3.79 -15.79
C PRO A 131 41.58 -4.81 -14.70
N ALA A 132 42.29 -4.82 -13.58
CA ALA A 132 41.98 -5.69 -12.44
C ALA A 132 40.63 -5.35 -11.79
N ILE A 133 40.23 -4.07 -11.78
CA ILE A 133 38.92 -3.63 -11.25
C ILE A 133 37.78 -4.12 -12.15
N PHE A 134 37.98 -4.13 -13.47
CA PHE A 134 37.02 -4.73 -14.39
C PHE A 134 36.99 -6.26 -14.25
N ALA A 135 38.16 -6.89 -14.14
CA ALA A 135 38.28 -8.34 -14.00
C ALA A 135 37.64 -8.88 -12.71
N SER A 136 37.58 -8.06 -11.65
CA SER A 136 36.92 -8.43 -10.38
C SER A 136 35.39 -8.39 -10.44
N GLN A 137 34.80 -7.82 -11.49
CA GLN A 137 33.35 -7.76 -11.65
C GLN A 137 32.78 -9.15 -11.97
N PRO A 138 31.57 -9.49 -11.45
CA PRO A 138 30.89 -10.72 -11.82
C PRO A 138 30.55 -10.76 -13.31
N GLU A 139 30.42 -11.97 -13.85
CA GLU A 139 30.25 -12.21 -15.30
C GLU A 139 29.10 -11.41 -15.92
N PHE A 140 27.96 -11.33 -15.23
CA PHE A 140 26.77 -10.62 -15.72
C PHE A 140 26.99 -9.10 -15.86
N LEU A 141 27.92 -8.50 -15.11
CA LEU A 141 28.33 -7.11 -15.31
C LEU A 141 29.38 -6.98 -16.42
N ARG A 142 30.33 -7.92 -16.51
CA ARG A 142 31.37 -7.95 -17.55
C ARG A 142 30.81 -8.14 -18.96
N THR A 143 29.65 -8.78 -19.09
CA THR A 143 28.96 -9.01 -20.37
C THR A 143 27.77 -8.07 -20.61
N SER A 144 27.55 -7.11 -19.71
CA SER A 144 26.42 -6.17 -19.79
C SER A 144 26.57 -5.14 -20.91
N LEU A 145 25.47 -4.45 -21.20
CA LEU A 145 25.42 -3.31 -22.11
C LEU A 145 26.36 -2.17 -21.68
N ASN A 146 26.69 -2.06 -20.40
CA ASN A 146 27.68 -1.09 -19.94
C ASN A 146 29.06 -1.41 -20.53
N ARG A 147 29.43 -2.69 -20.62
CA ARG A 147 30.68 -3.11 -21.26
C ARG A 147 30.62 -2.98 -22.78
N GLU A 148 29.51 -3.34 -23.41
CA GLU A 148 29.33 -3.14 -24.85
C GLU A 148 29.55 -1.66 -25.23
N ARG A 149 28.91 -0.75 -24.48
CA ARG A 149 29.02 0.71 -24.70
C ARG A 149 30.41 1.24 -24.40
N TYR A 150 31.17 0.60 -23.51
CA TYR A 150 32.56 0.95 -23.28
C TYR A 150 33.39 0.77 -24.56
N PHE A 151 33.19 -0.33 -25.30
CA PHE A 151 33.89 -0.54 -26.58
C PHE A 151 33.46 0.40 -27.70
N TRP A 152 32.29 1.02 -27.58
CA TRP A 152 31.87 2.04 -28.53
C TRP A 152 32.56 3.37 -28.25
N ARG A 153 32.82 3.69 -26.97
CA ARG A 153 33.15 5.04 -26.53
C ARG A 153 34.55 5.23 -25.96
N TRP A 154 35.10 4.25 -25.24
CA TRP A 154 36.17 4.48 -24.27
C TRP A 154 37.35 3.47 -24.35
N ASP A 155 37.28 2.44 -25.19
CA ASP A 155 38.23 1.31 -25.19
C ASP A 155 39.64 1.62 -25.68
N THR A 156 39.84 2.74 -26.37
CA THR A 156 41.17 3.23 -26.76
C THR A 156 41.40 4.63 -26.19
N ALA A 157 42.66 5.00 -25.95
CA ALA A 157 43.02 6.34 -25.48
C ALA A 157 42.50 7.44 -26.43
N GLU A 158 42.57 7.20 -27.74
CA GLU A 158 42.04 8.13 -28.76
C GLU A 158 40.52 8.30 -28.67
N LYS A 159 39.76 7.19 -28.60
CA LYS A 159 38.30 7.25 -28.45
C LYS A 159 37.94 7.95 -27.14
N TYR A 160 38.64 7.64 -26.06
CA TYR A 160 38.43 8.24 -24.76
C TYR A 160 38.62 9.76 -24.82
N ASP A 161 39.79 10.22 -25.26
CA ASP A 161 40.13 11.64 -25.37
C ASP A 161 39.15 12.41 -26.27
N LYS A 162 38.82 11.86 -27.45
CA LYS A 162 37.85 12.48 -28.37
C LYS A 162 36.47 12.61 -27.72
N ASN A 163 35.94 11.50 -27.19
CA ASN A 163 34.56 11.45 -26.72
C ASN A 163 34.36 12.23 -25.42
N ILE A 164 35.35 12.22 -24.50
CA ILE A 164 35.23 12.94 -23.23
C ILE A 164 35.33 14.45 -23.41
N ARG A 165 36.18 14.95 -24.32
CA ARG A 165 36.19 16.38 -24.71
C ARG A 165 34.85 16.78 -25.31
N SER A 166 34.28 15.94 -26.16
CA SER A 166 32.97 16.17 -26.77
C SER A 166 31.83 16.16 -25.73
N TYR A 167 31.92 15.25 -24.75
CA TYR A 167 31.02 15.21 -23.59
C TYR A 167 31.13 16.47 -22.71
N TYR A 168 32.34 16.96 -22.43
CA TYR A 168 32.55 18.22 -21.70
C TYR A 168 32.01 19.44 -22.46
N ARG A 169 32.13 19.48 -23.79
CA ARG A 169 31.45 20.49 -24.61
C ARG A 169 29.93 20.39 -24.47
N MET A 170 29.36 19.18 -24.46
CA MET A 170 27.92 19.02 -24.22
C MET A 170 27.48 19.59 -22.86
N LEU A 171 28.27 19.37 -21.81
CA LEU A 171 28.04 19.96 -20.48
C LEU A 171 28.15 21.49 -20.50
N SER A 172 29.20 22.03 -21.11
CA SER A 172 29.36 23.49 -21.28
C SER A 172 28.22 24.11 -22.08
N GLY A 173 27.65 23.37 -23.03
CA GLY A 173 26.47 23.78 -23.78
C GLY A 173 25.21 23.89 -22.92
N ILE A 174 25.06 23.02 -21.91
CA ILE A 174 24.00 23.13 -20.90
C ILE A 174 24.25 24.35 -20.02
N ASP A 175 25.47 24.50 -19.49
CA ASP A 175 25.87 25.62 -18.63
C ASP A 175 25.63 26.98 -19.31
N HIS A 176 26.01 27.10 -20.58
CA HIS A 176 25.71 28.28 -21.39
C HIS A 176 24.21 28.60 -21.45
N VAL A 177 23.35 27.58 -21.54
CA VAL A 177 21.89 27.79 -21.52
C VAL A 177 21.38 28.13 -20.12
N VAL A 178 21.93 27.55 -19.06
CA VAL A 178 21.62 27.94 -17.67
C VAL A 178 21.91 29.43 -17.47
N GLY A 179 23.08 29.91 -17.91
CA GLY A 179 23.42 31.34 -17.85
C GLY A 179 22.44 32.23 -18.64
N ARG A 180 21.99 31.78 -19.83
CA ARG A 180 20.97 32.51 -20.61
C ARG A 180 19.61 32.57 -19.92
N VAL A 181 19.19 31.48 -19.27
CA VAL A 181 17.92 31.43 -18.53
C VAL A 181 17.99 32.31 -17.29
N ALA A 182 19.09 32.29 -16.55
CA ALA A 182 19.32 33.18 -15.41
C ALA A 182 19.27 34.66 -15.83
N ALA A 183 19.98 35.03 -16.90
CA ALA A 183 19.93 36.39 -17.45
C ALA A 183 18.52 36.81 -17.91
N ALA A 184 17.70 35.86 -18.39
CA ALA A 184 16.31 36.13 -18.75
C ALA A 184 15.43 36.38 -17.52
N LEU A 185 15.65 35.67 -16.40
CA LEU A 185 14.98 35.93 -15.13
C LEU A 185 15.36 37.31 -14.57
N GLU A 186 16.64 37.67 -14.62
CA GLU A 186 17.12 39.00 -14.21
C GLU A 186 16.47 40.10 -15.04
N LYS A 187 16.49 39.97 -16.37
CA LYS A 187 15.89 40.95 -17.29
C LYS A 187 14.38 41.08 -17.09
N ALA A 188 13.70 40.00 -16.70
CA ALA A 188 12.28 40.01 -16.38
C ALA A 188 11.97 40.54 -14.97
N GLY A 189 12.97 40.82 -14.15
CA GLY A 189 12.78 41.23 -12.74
C GLY A 189 12.30 40.09 -11.83
N LEU A 190 12.45 38.83 -12.26
CA LEU A 190 11.95 37.65 -11.55
C LEU A 190 13.03 36.92 -10.76
N ALA A 191 14.31 37.26 -10.95
CA ALA A 191 15.45 36.54 -10.35
C ALA A 191 15.36 36.43 -8.82
N GLU A 192 15.14 37.55 -8.12
CA GLU A 192 15.12 37.61 -6.65
C GLU A 192 13.99 36.80 -5.99
N ASN A 193 12.97 36.40 -6.75
CA ASN A 193 11.84 35.61 -6.26
C ASN A 193 11.73 34.23 -6.94
N THR A 194 12.78 33.77 -7.63
CA THR A 194 12.78 32.48 -8.33
C THR A 194 13.78 31.52 -7.69
N ILE A 195 13.30 30.37 -7.21
CA ILE A 195 14.18 29.27 -6.80
C ILE A 195 14.69 28.56 -8.04
N VAL A 196 16.01 28.40 -8.17
CA VAL A 196 16.65 27.66 -9.26
C VAL A 196 17.24 26.36 -8.74
N ILE A 197 16.84 25.24 -9.33
CA ILE A 197 17.29 23.90 -8.93
C ILE A 197 17.93 23.20 -10.12
N TYR A 198 19.16 22.70 -9.93
CA TYR A 198 19.92 21.96 -10.93
C TYR A 198 20.27 20.56 -10.40
N THR A 199 19.99 19.54 -11.20
CA THR A 199 20.35 18.14 -10.89
C THR A 199 20.56 17.31 -12.16
N GLY A 200 21.27 16.18 -12.02
CA GLY A 200 21.27 15.11 -13.01
C GLY A 200 20.08 14.16 -12.85
N ASP A 201 19.72 13.44 -13.91
CA ASP A 201 18.66 12.39 -13.86
C ASP A 201 19.18 11.06 -13.29
N ASN A 202 20.48 10.81 -13.39
CA ASN A 202 21.22 9.64 -12.88
C ASN A 202 22.73 9.88 -13.02
N GLY A 203 23.54 9.05 -12.36
CA GLY A 203 24.98 8.99 -12.61
C GLY A 203 25.32 8.51 -14.02
N TYR A 204 26.61 8.60 -14.37
CA TYR A 204 27.12 8.19 -15.68
C TYR A 204 28.57 7.70 -15.63
N TYR A 205 28.79 6.46 -16.08
CA TYR A 205 30.13 5.91 -16.31
C TYR A 205 30.80 6.55 -17.53
N MET A 206 31.92 7.19 -17.27
CA MET A 206 32.87 7.77 -18.21
C MET A 206 34.14 6.90 -18.28
N GLY A 207 33.98 5.58 -18.40
CA GLY A 207 35.11 4.63 -18.50
C GLY A 207 35.54 4.00 -17.17
N GLN A 208 35.06 4.50 -16.02
CA GLN A 208 35.35 3.86 -14.73
C GLN A 208 34.89 2.40 -14.74
N ARG A 209 35.68 1.50 -14.14
CA ARG A 209 35.44 0.04 -14.07
C ARG A 209 35.30 -0.64 -15.44
N GLY A 210 35.77 -0.01 -16.51
CA GLY A 210 35.59 -0.54 -17.87
C GLY A 210 34.14 -0.49 -18.37
N PHE A 211 33.31 0.42 -17.82
CA PHE A 211 31.89 0.59 -18.13
C PHE A 211 31.57 1.92 -18.79
N ALA A 212 30.41 1.99 -19.43
CA ALA A 212 29.83 3.20 -20.02
C ALA A 212 28.30 3.22 -19.88
N GLY A 213 27.72 4.31 -19.37
CA GLY A 213 26.28 4.37 -19.12
C GLY A 213 25.93 4.33 -17.62
N LYS A 214 25.02 3.44 -17.22
CA LYS A 214 24.37 3.43 -15.88
C LYS A 214 23.73 2.07 -15.59
N TRP A 215 22.79 1.97 -14.65
CA TRP A 215 22.02 0.76 -14.28
C TRP A 215 22.63 -0.15 -13.23
N SER A 216 23.74 0.23 -12.61
CA SER A 216 24.35 -0.50 -11.49
C SER A 216 24.07 0.20 -10.15
N HIS A 217 24.41 -0.51 -9.06
CA HIS A 217 24.31 -0.03 -7.69
C HIS A 217 25.48 0.86 -7.24
N TYR A 218 26.52 0.98 -8.05
CA TYR A 218 27.70 1.77 -7.69
C TYR A 218 27.40 3.28 -7.72
N GLU A 219 28.16 4.05 -6.93
CA GLU A 219 28.00 5.50 -6.83
C GLU A 219 28.13 6.21 -8.19
N GLU A 220 28.94 5.71 -9.14
CA GLU A 220 29.04 6.35 -10.46
C GLU A 220 27.75 6.26 -11.29
N SER A 221 26.85 5.31 -10.99
CA SER A 221 25.55 5.14 -11.64
C SER A 221 24.42 5.83 -10.88
N LEU A 222 24.56 6.01 -9.56
CA LEU A 222 23.50 6.54 -8.68
C LEU A 222 23.67 8.03 -8.34
N ARG A 223 24.90 8.46 -8.03
CA ARG A 223 25.15 9.79 -7.47
C ARG A 223 25.07 10.88 -8.53
N VAL A 224 24.33 11.94 -8.22
CA VAL A 224 24.16 13.14 -9.04
C VAL A 224 24.41 14.40 -8.21
N PRO A 225 24.82 15.52 -8.83
CA PRO A 225 24.81 16.80 -8.13
C PRO A 225 23.37 17.26 -7.90
N LEU A 226 23.12 17.93 -6.78
CA LEU A 226 21.91 18.71 -6.54
C LEU A 226 22.33 20.09 -6.04
N ILE A 227 21.97 21.13 -6.79
CA ILE A 227 22.23 22.53 -6.45
C ILE A 227 20.87 23.21 -6.31
N ILE A 228 20.65 23.89 -5.19
CA ILE A 228 19.46 24.70 -4.93
C ILE A 228 19.92 26.11 -4.64
N HIS A 229 19.48 27.06 -5.46
CA HIS A 229 19.67 28.48 -5.26
C HIS A 229 18.30 29.10 -4.94
N ASP A 230 18.13 29.52 -3.68
CA ASP A 230 16.95 30.27 -3.23
C ASP A 230 17.40 31.69 -2.86
N PRO A 231 17.16 32.70 -3.72
CA PRO A 231 17.60 34.07 -3.48
C PRO A 231 16.74 34.80 -2.43
N ARG A 232 15.65 34.21 -1.96
CA ARG A 232 14.69 34.85 -1.03
C ARG A 232 15.14 34.78 0.43
N GLY A 233 16.23 34.05 0.72
CA GLY A 233 16.77 33.89 2.08
C GLY A 233 18.19 34.44 2.20
N ASP A 234 18.57 34.87 3.41
CA ASP A 234 19.87 35.48 3.70
C ASP A 234 21.02 34.47 3.92
N LEU A 235 20.84 33.21 3.47
CA LEU A 235 21.76 32.14 3.83
C LEU A 235 23.02 32.14 2.96
N LYS A 236 24.18 32.04 3.60
CA LYS A 236 25.47 31.90 2.89
C LYS A 236 25.53 30.56 2.14
N PRO A 237 26.24 30.50 1.00
CA PRO A 237 26.47 29.24 0.29
C PRO A 237 27.05 28.16 1.22
N GLN A 238 26.50 26.95 1.14
CA GLN A 238 26.88 25.81 1.97
C GLN A 238 26.93 24.52 1.14
N VAL A 239 27.81 23.60 1.53
CA VAL A 239 27.83 22.21 1.06
C VAL A 239 27.31 21.33 2.18
N ARG A 240 26.46 20.36 1.84
CA ARG A 240 25.71 19.54 2.78
C ARG A 240 25.92 18.06 2.48
N ASP A 241 26.10 17.26 3.54
CA ASP A 241 26.38 15.81 3.46
C ASP A 241 25.12 14.96 3.64
N GLU A 242 23.97 15.56 3.96
CA GLU A 242 22.71 14.83 4.11
C GLU A 242 22.30 14.09 2.83
N VAL A 243 21.78 12.88 3.02
CA VAL A 243 21.29 12.05 1.91
C VAL A 243 19.95 12.58 1.43
N VAL A 244 19.94 13.09 0.20
CA VAL A 244 18.75 13.63 -0.50
C VAL A 244 18.53 12.87 -1.80
N LEU A 245 17.27 12.80 -2.25
CA LEU A 245 16.85 12.03 -3.42
C LEU A 245 16.08 12.90 -4.41
N ASN A 246 16.03 12.46 -5.66
CA ASN A 246 15.20 13.08 -6.69
C ASN A 246 13.69 13.07 -6.32
N ILE A 247 13.22 12.11 -5.52
CA ILE A 247 11.82 12.08 -5.04
C ILE A 247 11.50 13.22 -4.06
N ASP A 248 12.50 13.81 -3.40
CA ASP A 248 12.34 14.94 -2.47
C ASP A 248 12.02 16.25 -3.21
N LEU A 249 12.35 16.33 -4.50
CA LEU A 249 12.15 17.54 -5.30
C LEU A 249 10.67 17.90 -5.46
N ALA A 250 9.82 16.91 -5.73
CA ALA A 250 8.39 17.14 -5.86
C ALA A 250 7.78 17.73 -4.56
N SER A 251 8.14 17.15 -3.41
CA SER A 251 7.74 17.67 -2.09
C SER A 251 8.29 19.08 -1.85
N THR A 252 9.54 19.32 -2.22
CA THR A 252 10.18 20.64 -2.07
C THR A 252 9.45 21.71 -2.89
N PHE A 253 9.09 21.45 -4.16
CA PHE A 253 8.38 22.43 -4.99
C PHE A 253 7.01 22.79 -4.44
N VAL A 254 6.23 21.76 -4.07
CA VAL A 254 4.85 21.94 -3.57
C VAL A 254 4.86 22.65 -2.22
N ALA A 255 5.75 22.26 -1.31
CA ALA A 255 5.87 22.92 -0.02
C ALA A 255 6.42 24.35 -0.13
N ALA A 256 7.37 24.62 -1.03
CA ALA A 256 7.87 25.98 -1.28
C ALA A 256 6.78 26.92 -1.83
N ALA A 257 5.72 26.36 -2.44
CA ALA A 257 4.53 27.08 -2.87
C ALA A 257 3.49 27.28 -1.75
N GLY A 258 3.75 26.78 -0.54
CA GLY A 258 2.80 26.83 0.59
C GLY A 258 1.61 25.88 0.44
N ILE A 259 1.74 24.86 -0.40
CA ILE A 259 0.67 23.89 -0.67
C ILE A 259 0.91 22.63 0.17
N ASP A 260 -0.17 22.07 0.73
CA ASP A 260 -0.10 20.79 1.43
C ASP A 260 0.35 19.65 0.51
N LEU A 261 1.28 18.83 0.99
CA LEU A 261 1.82 17.72 0.22
C LEU A 261 0.74 16.65 -0.02
N PRO A 262 0.55 16.17 -1.26
CA PRO A 262 -0.30 15.01 -1.51
C PRO A 262 0.16 13.79 -0.71
N GLU A 263 -0.78 13.03 -0.14
CA GLU A 263 -0.46 11.90 0.76
C GLU A 263 0.42 10.82 0.10
N GLN A 264 0.42 10.70 -1.24
CA GLN A 264 1.24 9.71 -1.94
C GLN A 264 2.72 10.13 -2.10
N TYR A 265 3.10 11.34 -1.71
CA TYR A 265 4.48 11.80 -1.84
C TYR A 265 5.37 11.09 -0.84
N GLN A 266 6.38 10.40 -1.35
CA GLN A 266 7.36 9.66 -0.55
C GLN A 266 8.60 10.51 -0.19
N GLY A 267 8.82 11.62 -0.90
CA GLY A 267 9.95 12.52 -0.68
C GLY A 267 9.73 13.45 0.52
N HIS A 268 10.82 13.83 1.18
CA HIS A 268 10.81 14.88 2.21
C HIS A 268 11.01 16.25 1.56
N GLU A 269 10.40 17.30 2.12
CA GLU A 269 10.75 18.65 1.71
C GLU A 269 12.17 19.02 2.14
N LEU A 270 12.90 19.75 1.29
CA LEU A 270 14.28 20.18 1.56
C LEU A 270 14.35 21.60 2.14
N ASN A 271 13.21 22.28 2.29
CA ASN A 271 13.14 23.70 2.68
C ASN A 271 13.90 24.00 3.98
N ALA A 272 13.80 23.13 4.98
CA ALA A 272 14.53 23.30 6.24
C ALA A 272 16.05 23.16 6.08
N LEU A 273 16.52 22.22 5.24
CA LEU A 273 17.95 22.04 4.94
C LEU A 273 18.50 23.23 4.13
N VAL A 274 17.72 23.71 3.16
CA VAL A 274 18.03 24.91 2.38
C VAL A 274 18.12 26.14 3.29
N ALA A 275 17.20 26.26 4.26
CA ALA A 275 17.23 27.26 5.32
C ALA A 275 18.32 27.04 6.40
N GLY A 276 19.29 26.16 6.15
CA GLY A 276 20.46 25.95 7.02
C GLY A 276 20.15 25.28 8.37
N ARG A 277 18.92 24.78 8.57
CA ARG A 277 18.53 24.16 9.83
C ARG A 277 19.21 22.80 9.97
N GLN A 278 19.68 22.51 11.18
CA GLN A 278 20.10 21.17 11.55
C GLN A 278 18.87 20.36 11.94
N LEU A 279 18.71 19.19 11.32
CA LEU A 279 17.56 18.32 11.58
C LEU A 279 18.01 17.15 12.46
N ASN A 280 17.38 16.99 13.63
CA ASN A 280 17.67 15.90 14.57
C ASN A 280 17.24 14.52 14.05
N SER A 281 16.35 14.49 13.05
CA SER A 281 15.87 13.28 12.39
C SER A 281 15.87 13.51 10.88
N TRP A 282 16.85 12.93 10.20
CA TRP A 282 16.94 12.89 8.74
C TRP A 282 17.19 11.46 8.26
N ARG A 283 16.85 11.15 7.01
CA ARG A 283 17.06 9.80 6.47
C ARG A 283 18.54 9.43 6.50
N GLN A 284 18.81 8.19 6.91
CA GLN A 284 20.16 7.63 7.01
C GLN A 284 20.46 6.64 5.87
N ASP A 285 19.41 6.08 5.28
CA ASP A 285 19.44 5.15 4.17
C ASP A 285 18.16 5.25 3.33
N PHE A 286 18.18 4.63 2.16
CA PHE A 286 17.03 4.54 1.27
C PHE A 286 17.10 3.29 0.40
N PHE A 287 15.93 2.87 -0.08
CA PHE A 287 15.78 1.77 -1.03
C PHE A 287 16.15 2.22 -2.44
N CYS A 288 16.86 1.37 -3.17
CA CYS A 288 17.23 1.58 -4.57
C CYS A 288 16.87 0.35 -5.38
N GLU A 289 16.42 0.55 -6.61
CA GLU A 289 16.14 -0.55 -7.51
C GLU A 289 16.36 -0.20 -8.98
N HIS A 290 16.61 -1.24 -9.77
CA HIS A 290 16.57 -1.19 -11.21
C HIS A 290 15.88 -2.42 -11.77
N LEU A 291 14.63 -2.26 -12.22
CA LEU A 291 13.78 -3.37 -12.68
C LEU A 291 13.64 -3.44 -14.21
N PHE A 292 14.26 -2.52 -14.96
CA PHE A 292 14.11 -2.46 -16.42
C PHE A 292 14.75 -3.67 -17.10
N HIS A 293 13.93 -4.49 -17.75
CA HIS A 293 14.38 -5.76 -18.31
C HIS A 293 14.88 -5.62 -19.76
N VAL A 294 16.18 -5.86 -19.96
CA VAL A 294 16.77 -6.18 -21.27
C VAL A 294 17.54 -7.49 -21.13
N PRO A 295 16.97 -8.62 -21.59
CA PRO A 295 17.51 -9.96 -21.33
C PRO A 295 19.00 -10.03 -21.68
N GLY A 296 19.81 -10.50 -20.72
CA GLY A 296 21.26 -10.71 -20.90
C GLY A 296 22.09 -9.44 -21.10
N ARG A 297 21.51 -8.24 -20.99
CA ARG A 297 22.22 -6.98 -21.28
C ARG A 297 22.13 -5.94 -20.17
N ILE A 298 21.01 -5.86 -19.46
CA ILE A 298 20.86 -4.94 -18.32
C ILE A 298 20.37 -5.76 -17.12
N PRO A 299 21.25 -6.02 -16.13
CA PRO A 299 20.91 -6.85 -14.99
C PRO A 299 20.03 -6.08 -14.00
N LYS A 300 18.99 -6.74 -13.49
CA LYS A 300 18.12 -6.17 -12.45
C LYS A 300 18.74 -6.30 -11.08
N TRP A 301 18.45 -5.33 -10.22
CA TRP A 301 18.85 -5.38 -8.82
C TRP A 301 17.96 -4.53 -7.93
N GLU A 302 18.01 -4.83 -6.64
CA GLU A 302 17.41 -4.06 -5.54
C GLU A 302 18.41 -3.91 -4.41
N GLY A 303 18.25 -2.93 -3.54
CA GLY A 303 19.23 -2.72 -2.48
C GLY A 303 18.95 -1.54 -1.56
N VAL A 304 19.92 -1.29 -0.68
CA VAL A 304 19.91 -0.20 0.29
C VAL A 304 21.17 0.62 0.11
N ARG A 305 21.02 1.94 -0.03
CA ARG A 305 22.13 2.90 -0.02
C ARG A 305 22.04 3.70 1.28
N GLY A 306 22.93 3.44 2.22
CA GLY A 306 23.08 4.20 3.47
C GLY A 306 24.20 5.24 3.42
N GLN A 307 24.41 5.98 4.50
CA GLN A 307 25.57 6.89 4.63
C GLN A 307 26.92 6.15 4.56
N ARG A 308 26.99 4.96 5.19
CA ARG A 308 28.20 4.12 5.22
C ARG A 308 28.04 2.83 4.42
N TRP A 309 26.92 2.13 4.58
CA TRP A 309 26.76 0.80 3.99
C TRP A 309 25.96 0.85 2.70
N VAL A 310 26.42 0.13 1.68
CA VAL A 310 25.66 -0.13 0.45
C VAL A 310 25.47 -1.62 0.30
N TYR A 311 24.22 -2.03 0.09
CA TYR A 311 23.84 -3.42 -0.20
C TYR A 311 23.09 -3.48 -1.52
N ALA A 312 23.39 -4.47 -2.35
CA ALA A 312 22.66 -4.71 -3.59
C ALA A 312 22.51 -6.21 -3.85
N SER A 313 21.31 -6.63 -4.21
CA SER A 313 20.98 -7.99 -4.64
C SER A 313 20.64 -7.99 -6.13
N TYR A 314 21.49 -8.63 -6.92
CA TYR A 314 21.22 -8.98 -8.31
C TYR A 314 20.48 -10.32 -8.34
N PHE A 315 19.20 -10.26 -8.01
CA PHE A 315 18.36 -11.43 -7.74
C PHE A 315 18.19 -12.38 -8.94
N GLU A 316 18.35 -11.91 -10.18
CA GLU A 316 18.35 -12.78 -11.38
C GLU A 316 19.63 -13.63 -11.50
N HIS A 317 20.65 -13.33 -10.68
CA HIS A 317 21.98 -13.95 -10.73
C HIS A 317 22.40 -14.58 -9.40
N ASP A 318 21.53 -14.56 -8.38
CA ASP A 318 21.86 -15.00 -7.02
C ASP A 318 23.18 -14.40 -6.51
N PHE A 319 23.36 -13.10 -6.74
CA PHE A 319 24.61 -12.41 -6.44
C PHE A 319 24.35 -11.14 -5.64
N GLU A 320 25.12 -10.97 -4.57
CA GLU A 320 25.00 -9.82 -3.68
C GLU A 320 26.30 -9.04 -3.55
N PHE A 321 26.15 -7.74 -3.37
CA PHE A 321 27.19 -6.81 -3.01
C PHE A 321 26.94 -6.25 -1.61
N LEU A 322 28.01 -6.13 -0.84
CA LEU A 322 28.05 -5.35 0.40
C LEU A 322 29.31 -4.49 0.38
N HIS A 323 29.15 -3.18 0.52
CA HIS A 323 30.25 -2.20 0.53
C HIS A 323 30.22 -1.33 1.78
N ASP A 324 31.41 -1.00 2.28
CA ASP A 324 31.64 -0.05 3.36
C ASP A 324 32.27 1.22 2.78
N LEU A 325 31.46 2.26 2.55
CA LEU A 325 31.90 3.53 1.97
C LEU A 325 32.88 4.29 2.88
N GLN A 326 32.96 3.96 4.17
CA GLN A 326 33.90 4.63 5.07
C GLN A 326 35.34 4.15 4.82
N THR A 327 35.54 2.86 4.61
CA THR A 327 36.87 2.26 4.37
C THR A 327 37.18 2.06 2.90
N ASP A 328 36.14 1.97 2.07
CA ASP A 328 36.22 1.73 0.63
C ASP A 328 35.17 2.59 -0.09
N PRO A 329 35.38 3.93 -0.16
CA PRO A 329 34.47 4.85 -0.82
C PRO A 329 34.30 4.56 -2.32
N ASP A 330 35.26 3.84 -2.90
CA ASP A 330 35.27 3.43 -4.31
C ASP A 330 34.69 2.04 -4.52
N GLN A 331 34.12 1.39 -3.51
CA GLN A 331 33.39 0.12 -3.63
C GLN A 331 34.18 -0.95 -4.42
N LEU A 332 35.49 -1.06 -4.17
CA LEU A 332 36.39 -2.00 -4.84
C LEU A 332 36.34 -3.40 -4.22
N ARG A 333 35.98 -3.51 -2.95
CA ARG A 333 35.85 -4.77 -2.20
C ARG A 333 34.38 -5.09 -1.98
N ASN A 334 33.97 -6.29 -2.40
CA ASN A 334 32.68 -6.86 -2.05
C ASN A 334 32.82 -7.68 -0.76
N LEU A 335 32.16 -7.23 0.31
CA LEU A 335 32.18 -7.85 1.64
C LEU A 335 31.11 -8.94 1.83
N ALA A 336 30.25 -9.20 0.83
CA ALA A 336 29.13 -10.14 0.99
C ALA A 336 29.59 -11.58 1.31
N LYS A 337 30.78 -11.98 0.83
CA LYS A 337 31.37 -13.31 1.13
C LYS A 337 32.37 -13.28 2.28
N ASP A 338 32.59 -12.13 2.91
CA ASP A 338 33.53 -12.00 4.02
C ASP A 338 32.89 -12.57 5.31
N PRO A 339 33.48 -13.59 5.96
CA PRO A 339 32.93 -14.16 7.18
C PRO A 339 32.76 -13.14 8.31
N GLN A 340 33.61 -12.12 8.39
CA GLN A 340 33.55 -11.10 9.45
C GLN A 340 32.36 -10.12 9.27
N HIS A 341 31.75 -10.10 8.09
CA HIS A 341 30.70 -9.15 7.73
C HIS A 341 29.33 -9.82 7.53
N GLN A 342 29.19 -11.11 7.86
CA GLN A 342 27.94 -11.85 7.67
C GLN A 342 26.78 -11.26 8.47
N ASP A 343 27.02 -10.85 9.72
CA ASP A 343 25.99 -10.20 10.53
C ASP A 343 25.52 -8.89 9.90
N ARG A 344 26.46 -8.10 9.35
CA ARG A 344 26.13 -6.86 8.65
C ARG A 344 25.34 -7.14 7.37
N LEU A 345 25.71 -8.16 6.60
CA LEU A 345 24.98 -8.58 5.41
C LEU A 345 23.53 -8.95 5.74
N GLN A 346 23.30 -9.74 6.80
CA GLN A 346 21.95 -10.10 7.23
C GLN A 346 21.14 -8.88 7.69
N GLN A 347 21.77 -7.95 8.40
CA GLN A 347 21.13 -6.68 8.77
C GLN A 347 20.71 -5.88 7.54
N MET A 348 21.57 -5.80 6.51
CA MET A 348 21.27 -5.08 5.28
C MET A 348 20.18 -5.78 4.44
N ARG A 349 20.16 -7.13 4.38
CA ARG A 349 19.06 -7.89 3.77
C ARG A 349 17.73 -7.60 4.45
N LYS A 350 17.71 -7.63 5.79
CA LYS A 350 16.52 -7.29 6.58
C LYS A 350 16.10 -5.85 6.32
N ARG A 351 17.06 -4.91 6.32
CA ARG A 351 16.77 -3.50 6.05
C ARG A 351 16.22 -3.28 4.64
N ASN A 352 16.75 -3.98 3.64
CA ASN A 352 16.24 -3.98 2.27
C ASN A 352 14.78 -4.42 2.22
N ALA A 353 14.46 -5.56 2.84
CA ALA A 353 13.08 -6.06 2.92
C ALA A 353 12.16 -5.06 3.65
N THR A 354 12.59 -4.51 4.79
CA THR A 354 11.83 -3.50 5.55
C THR A 354 11.55 -2.26 4.73
N LEU A 355 12.56 -1.68 4.07
CA LEU A 355 12.38 -0.47 3.27
C LEU A 355 11.46 -0.75 2.08
N ARG A 356 11.67 -1.85 1.36
CA ARG A 356 10.82 -2.30 0.26
C ARG A 356 9.35 -2.44 0.67
N GLU A 357 9.09 -3.08 1.81
CA GLU A 357 7.74 -3.25 2.36
C GLU A 357 7.11 -1.94 2.85
N SER A 358 7.93 -0.97 3.29
CA SER A 358 7.46 0.31 3.81
C SER A 358 6.85 1.23 2.74
N TYR A 359 7.26 1.10 1.48
CA TYR A 359 6.77 1.93 0.38
C TYR A 359 5.44 1.44 -0.23
N GLY A 360 4.95 0.26 0.18
CA GLY A 360 3.67 -0.31 -0.24
C GLY A 360 3.66 -0.87 -1.67
N GLY A 361 2.57 -1.57 -2.02
CA GLY A 361 2.43 -2.27 -3.32
C GLY A 361 3.00 -3.69 -3.32
N GLU A 362 2.52 -4.53 -4.24
CA GLU A 362 3.06 -5.89 -4.40
C GLU A 362 4.43 -5.81 -5.09
N TYR A 363 5.48 -6.17 -4.37
CA TYR A 363 6.82 -6.31 -4.91
C TYR A 363 7.13 -7.79 -5.06
N SER A 364 7.06 -8.29 -6.29
CA SER A 364 7.47 -9.65 -6.64
C SER A 364 8.35 -9.61 -7.88
N HIS A 365 9.47 -10.34 -7.83
CA HIS A 365 10.33 -10.51 -9.01
C HIS A 365 9.57 -11.17 -10.17
N GLU A 366 8.52 -11.94 -9.88
CA GLU A 366 7.66 -12.61 -10.87
C GLU A 366 6.68 -11.66 -11.58
N LEU A 367 6.38 -10.51 -10.97
CA LEU A 367 5.47 -9.50 -11.51
C LEU A 367 6.16 -8.45 -12.38
N ILE A 368 7.48 -8.50 -12.51
CA ILE A 368 8.23 -7.53 -13.31
C ILE A 368 8.11 -7.93 -14.79
N PRO A 369 7.29 -7.20 -15.59
CA PRO A 369 6.98 -7.62 -16.95
C PRO A 369 8.22 -7.59 -17.84
N THR A 370 8.40 -8.63 -18.65
CA THR A 370 9.43 -8.65 -19.68
C THR A 370 9.07 -7.69 -20.83
N ARG A 371 10.07 -7.31 -21.64
CA ARG A 371 9.83 -6.54 -22.87
C ARG A 371 8.94 -7.30 -23.87
N ALA A 372 8.89 -8.63 -23.79
CA ALA A 372 7.98 -9.45 -24.57
C ALA A 372 6.54 -9.33 -24.04
N ASP A 373 6.33 -9.33 -22.72
CA ASP A 373 5.02 -9.15 -22.09
C ASP A 373 4.41 -7.78 -22.43
N LEU A 374 5.22 -6.72 -22.36
CA LEU A 374 4.81 -5.36 -22.74
C LEU A 374 4.52 -5.21 -24.25
N ARG A 375 5.13 -6.04 -25.10
CA ARG A 375 4.84 -6.10 -26.54
C ARG A 375 3.63 -6.97 -26.86
N ALA A 376 3.41 -8.05 -26.11
CA ALA A 376 2.27 -8.94 -26.24
C ALA A 376 0.97 -8.25 -25.80
N ALA A 377 1.00 -7.45 -24.72
CA ALA A 377 -0.12 -6.62 -24.28
C ALA A 377 -0.57 -5.55 -25.31
N LYS A 378 0.28 -5.22 -26.30
CA LYS A 378 -0.05 -4.31 -27.41
C LYS A 378 -0.59 -5.01 -28.66
N LYS A 379 -0.60 -6.35 -28.71
CA LYS A 379 -1.19 -7.11 -29.81
C LYS A 379 -2.58 -7.62 -29.39
N PRO A 380 -3.64 -7.44 -30.20
CA PRO A 380 -4.90 -8.10 -29.93
C PRO A 380 -4.67 -9.63 -29.98
N PRO A 381 -5.22 -10.41 -29.03
CA PRO A 381 -4.84 -11.80 -28.87
C PRO A 381 -5.32 -12.64 -30.06
N THR A 382 -4.38 -13.17 -30.84
CA THR A 382 -4.63 -14.18 -31.87
C THR A 382 -4.42 -15.58 -31.28
N LYS A 383 -5.50 -16.36 -31.30
CA LYS A 383 -5.65 -17.81 -31.01
C LYS A 383 -5.78 -18.23 -29.54
N LYS A 384 -6.97 -18.75 -29.21
CA LYS A 384 -7.35 -19.44 -27.97
C LYS A 384 -6.87 -20.91 -27.99
N PRO A 385 -6.48 -21.50 -26.84
CA PRO A 385 -6.43 -22.96 -26.68
C PRO A 385 -7.85 -23.53 -26.49
N PRO A 386 -8.06 -24.84 -26.74
CA PRO A 386 -9.39 -25.43 -26.78
C PRO A 386 -9.89 -25.76 -25.37
N VAL A 387 -11.11 -25.34 -25.05
CA VAL A 387 -11.88 -25.76 -23.87
C VAL A 387 -13.30 -26.09 -24.31
N ALA A 388 -13.85 -27.15 -23.69
CA ALA A 388 -15.14 -27.81 -23.87
C ALA A 388 -16.36 -26.86 -24.04
N PRO A 389 -17.49 -27.34 -24.61
CA PRO A 389 -18.52 -26.46 -25.17
C PRO A 389 -19.25 -25.69 -24.08
N LEU A 390 -18.90 -24.40 -23.97
CA LEU A 390 -19.61 -23.43 -23.16
C LEU A 390 -20.84 -22.93 -23.91
N ARG A 391 -21.98 -23.08 -23.24
CA ARG A 391 -23.27 -22.47 -23.56
C ARG A 391 -23.08 -20.94 -23.76
N LYS A 392 -23.72 -20.38 -24.78
CA LYS A 392 -23.59 -18.97 -25.20
C LYS A 392 -23.69 -18.01 -23.99
N PRO A 393 -22.69 -17.14 -23.75
CA PRO A 393 -22.86 -16.00 -22.85
C PRO A 393 -23.84 -15.01 -23.48
N SER A 394 -24.78 -14.51 -22.69
CA SER A 394 -25.56 -13.32 -23.00
C SER A 394 -24.63 -12.11 -23.19
N PRO A 395 -25.02 -11.11 -24.01
CA PRO A 395 -24.19 -9.92 -24.22
C PRO A 395 -23.94 -9.16 -22.90
N PRO A 396 -22.77 -8.49 -22.76
CA PRO A 396 -22.43 -7.75 -21.55
C PRO A 396 -23.42 -6.59 -21.35
N LYS A 397 -23.91 -6.48 -20.11
CA LYS A 397 -24.87 -5.48 -19.69
C LYS A 397 -24.16 -4.17 -19.37
N GLU A 398 -24.65 -3.04 -19.89
CA GLU A 398 -24.24 -1.67 -19.55
C GLU A 398 -24.67 -1.26 -18.13
N SER A 399 -24.33 -2.05 -17.12
CA SER A 399 -24.47 -1.67 -15.70
C SER A 399 -23.08 -1.48 -15.13
N SER A 400 -22.71 -0.25 -14.77
CA SER A 400 -21.43 0.08 -14.13
C SER A 400 -21.32 -0.37 -12.67
N GLN A 401 -22.37 -0.98 -12.11
CA GLN A 401 -22.48 -1.34 -10.70
C GLN A 401 -22.09 -2.80 -10.43
N PRO A 402 -21.15 -3.08 -9.50
CA PRO A 402 -20.71 -4.43 -9.19
C PRO A 402 -21.67 -5.16 -8.24
N ASN A 403 -21.69 -6.49 -8.29
CA ASN A 403 -22.19 -7.32 -7.20
C ASN A 403 -21.22 -7.30 -6.03
N VAL A 404 -21.71 -7.54 -4.82
CA VAL A 404 -20.91 -7.55 -3.59
C VAL A 404 -21.21 -8.80 -2.77
N ILE A 405 -20.15 -9.50 -2.35
CA ILE A 405 -20.23 -10.60 -1.38
C ILE A 405 -19.35 -10.25 -0.19
N LEU A 406 -19.96 -10.11 0.97
CA LEU A 406 -19.27 -9.97 2.25
C LEU A 406 -19.21 -11.34 2.94
N LEU A 407 -18.02 -11.93 2.96
CA LEU A 407 -17.70 -13.17 3.64
C LEU A 407 -17.28 -12.86 5.08
N ILE A 408 -18.02 -13.39 6.05
CA ILE A 408 -17.80 -13.14 7.47
C ILE A 408 -17.51 -14.47 8.15
N SER A 409 -16.30 -14.61 8.68
CA SER A 409 -15.93 -15.70 9.58
C SER A 409 -16.29 -15.37 11.03
N ASP A 410 -16.56 -16.40 11.82
CA ASP A 410 -17.06 -16.29 13.18
C ASP A 410 -16.16 -17.01 14.17
N ASP A 411 -15.53 -16.26 15.10
CA ASP A 411 -14.56 -16.79 16.07
C ASP A 411 -13.35 -17.46 15.37
N GLN A 412 -12.68 -16.77 14.43
CA GLN A 412 -11.44 -17.27 13.77
C GLN A 412 -10.25 -16.37 14.09
N SER A 413 -9.18 -16.90 14.71
CA SER A 413 -7.99 -16.10 15.01
C SER A 413 -7.32 -15.58 13.73
N PHE A 414 -6.69 -14.41 13.80
CA PHE A 414 -5.88 -13.86 12.70
C PHE A 414 -4.73 -14.77 12.27
N THR A 415 -4.35 -15.73 13.11
CA THR A 415 -3.30 -16.72 12.84
C THR A 415 -3.78 -17.93 12.06
N ASP A 416 -5.09 -18.14 11.91
CA ASP A 416 -5.66 -19.45 11.55
C ASP A 416 -5.87 -19.62 10.04
N TYR A 417 -4.83 -19.28 9.26
CA TYR A 417 -4.85 -19.31 7.80
C TYR A 417 -3.51 -19.76 7.22
N GLY A 418 -3.55 -20.45 6.07
CA GLY A 418 -2.36 -20.83 5.31
C GLY A 418 -1.56 -19.60 4.84
N PHE A 419 -2.22 -18.58 4.28
CA PHE A 419 -1.57 -17.32 3.87
C PHE A 419 -1.02 -16.48 5.04
N MET A 420 -1.41 -16.79 6.28
CA MET A 420 -0.83 -16.24 7.52
C MET A 420 0.27 -17.14 8.12
N ALA A 421 0.75 -18.10 7.33
CA ALA A 421 1.79 -19.07 7.69
C ALA A 421 1.42 -20.00 8.85
N HIS A 422 0.12 -20.32 9.01
CA HIS A 422 -0.28 -21.34 9.98
C HIS A 422 0.31 -22.71 9.57
N PRO A 423 0.99 -23.44 10.48
CA PRO A 423 1.75 -24.63 10.10
C PRO A 423 0.88 -25.89 9.86
N VAL A 424 -0.39 -25.88 10.29
CA VAL A 424 -1.27 -27.07 10.29
C VAL A 424 -2.62 -26.86 9.58
N ILE A 425 -3.40 -25.84 9.96
CA ILE A 425 -4.68 -25.50 9.33
C ILE A 425 -4.52 -25.36 7.81
N GLN A 426 -5.44 -25.98 7.06
CA GLN A 426 -5.52 -25.89 5.62
C GLN A 426 -6.71 -25.01 5.22
N THR A 427 -6.43 -23.87 4.58
CA THR A 427 -7.44 -22.96 4.03
C THR A 427 -7.19 -22.67 2.55
N PRO A 428 -7.14 -23.68 1.67
CA PRO A 428 -6.74 -23.50 0.28
C PRO A 428 -7.59 -22.48 -0.50
N HIS A 429 -8.88 -22.34 -0.18
CA HIS A 429 -9.78 -21.43 -0.87
C HIS A 429 -9.63 -19.98 -0.41
N LEU A 430 -9.45 -19.74 0.89
CA LEU A 430 -9.11 -18.43 1.45
C LEU A 430 -7.68 -18.03 1.10
N ASP A 431 -6.75 -18.99 0.98
CA ASP A 431 -5.40 -18.74 0.47
C ASP A 431 -5.44 -18.31 -1.01
N GLN A 432 -6.32 -18.94 -1.81
CA GLN A 432 -6.58 -18.50 -3.17
C GLN A 432 -7.21 -17.11 -3.19
N LEU A 433 -8.24 -16.86 -2.36
CA LEU A 433 -8.86 -15.55 -2.24
C LEU A 433 -7.82 -14.49 -1.88
N ALA A 434 -6.92 -14.76 -0.94
CA ALA A 434 -5.84 -13.86 -0.54
C ALA A 434 -4.87 -13.57 -1.70
N ARG A 435 -4.46 -14.59 -2.48
CA ARG A 435 -3.63 -14.40 -3.69
C ARG A 435 -4.29 -13.56 -4.77
N GLU A 436 -5.62 -13.49 -4.78
CA GLU A 436 -6.42 -12.74 -5.76
C GLU A 436 -6.87 -11.38 -5.22
N SER A 437 -6.61 -11.08 -3.95
CA SER A 437 -7.10 -9.89 -3.24
C SER A 437 -5.98 -8.93 -2.91
N ALA A 438 -6.34 -7.67 -2.65
CA ALA A 438 -5.56 -6.86 -1.72
C ALA A 438 -5.82 -7.38 -0.30
N THR A 439 -4.80 -7.95 0.34
CA THR A 439 -4.92 -8.58 1.67
C THR A 439 -4.21 -7.76 2.73
N PHE A 440 -4.98 -7.14 3.61
CA PHE A 440 -4.50 -6.34 4.73
C PHE A 440 -4.29 -7.25 5.96
N LYS A 441 -3.03 -7.62 6.24
CA LYS A 441 -2.67 -8.46 7.40
C LYS A 441 -2.80 -7.73 8.75
N ARG A 442 -3.00 -6.41 8.71
CA ARG A 442 -3.22 -5.52 9.86
C ARG A 442 -4.62 -4.90 9.79
N GLY A 443 -5.62 -5.75 9.60
CA GLY A 443 -7.03 -5.41 9.77
C GLY A 443 -7.49 -5.63 11.20
N TYR A 444 -8.48 -4.87 11.64
CA TYR A 444 -8.95 -4.88 13.02
C TYR A 444 -10.47 -4.70 13.11
N VAL A 445 -11.11 -5.36 14.08
CA VAL A 445 -12.46 -5.01 14.53
C VAL A 445 -12.36 -4.07 15.74
N PRO A 446 -13.17 -3.00 15.83
CA PRO A 446 -13.15 -2.10 16.99
C PRO A 446 -13.41 -2.81 18.33
N GLN A 447 -14.25 -3.85 18.29
CA GLN A 447 -14.65 -4.66 19.44
C GLN A 447 -14.68 -6.15 19.09
N ALA A 448 -14.01 -6.96 19.92
CA ALA A 448 -13.91 -8.41 19.76
C ALA A 448 -15.16 -9.18 20.27
N LEU A 449 -16.37 -8.80 19.81
CA LEU A 449 -17.62 -9.41 20.24
C LEU A 449 -18.66 -9.46 19.11
N CYS A 450 -19.20 -10.66 18.84
CA CYS A 450 -20.08 -10.96 17.71
C CYS A 450 -21.12 -9.88 17.39
N ARG A 451 -22.12 -9.65 18.25
CA ARG A 451 -23.25 -8.77 17.91
C ARG A 451 -22.79 -7.34 17.62
N SER A 452 -21.88 -6.82 18.43
CA SER A 452 -21.33 -5.48 18.24
C SER A 452 -20.52 -5.38 16.94
N SER A 453 -19.70 -6.38 16.63
CA SER A 453 -18.90 -6.41 15.41
C SER A 453 -19.77 -6.50 14.15
N LEU A 454 -20.82 -7.34 14.17
CA LEU A 454 -21.79 -7.42 13.08
C LEU A 454 -22.58 -6.12 12.91
N ALA A 455 -22.91 -5.43 14.00
CA ALA A 455 -23.53 -4.10 13.94
C ALA A 455 -22.58 -3.07 13.30
N THR A 456 -21.28 -3.10 13.59
CA THR A 456 -20.27 -2.31 12.86
C THR A 456 -20.23 -2.67 11.38
N LEU A 457 -20.23 -3.96 11.02
CA LEU A 457 -20.14 -4.41 9.63
C LEU A 457 -21.35 -4.04 8.77
N ILE A 458 -22.53 -3.85 9.37
CA ILE A 458 -23.74 -3.47 8.64
C ILE A 458 -23.97 -1.95 8.61
N THR A 459 -23.40 -1.18 9.55
CA THR A 459 -23.60 0.27 9.68
C THR A 459 -22.38 1.13 9.35
N GLY A 460 -21.16 0.58 9.40
CA GLY A 460 -19.91 1.35 9.25
C GLY A 460 -19.58 2.23 10.46
N LEU A 461 -20.28 2.02 11.57
CA LEU A 461 -20.16 2.83 12.78
C LEU A 461 -19.42 2.07 13.89
N TYR A 462 -18.80 2.82 14.78
CA TYR A 462 -18.23 2.31 16.01
C TYR A 462 -19.30 1.88 17.02
N PRO A 463 -19.00 0.94 17.94
CA PRO A 463 -19.90 0.49 19.01
C PRO A 463 -20.64 1.59 19.76
N HIS A 464 -19.96 2.64 20.20
CA HIS A 464 -20.61 3.76 20.91
C HIS A 464 -21.63 4.50 20.07
N GLN A 465 -21.41 4.63 18.75
CA GLN A 465 -22.30 5.35 17.83
C GLN A 465 -23.57 4.53 17.58
N HIS A 466 -23.43 3.23 17.30
CA HIS A 466 -24.59 2.39 17.03
C HIS A 466 -25.29 1.86 18.30
N ARG A 467 -24.67 2.01 19.48
CA ARG A 467 -25.24 1.66 20.81
C ARG A 467 -25.54 0.17 21.00
N ILE A 468 -25.00 -0.69 20.15
CA ILE A 468 -25.11 -2.17 20.24
C ILE A 468 -23.75 -2.69 20.71
N VAL A 469 -23.38 -2.36 21.94
CA VAL A 469 -22.01 -2.60 22.48
C VAL A 469 -21.82 -3.99 23.08
N GLY A 470 -22.85 -4.82 23.11
CA GLY A 470 -22.87 -6.11 23.80
C GLY A 470 -23.80 -7.10 23.10
N ASN A 471 -23.73 -8.37 23.47
CA ASN A 471 -24.58 -9.41 22.85
C ASN A 471 -25.98 -9.41 23.45
N ASP A 472 -26.08 -9.28 24.78
CA ASP A 472 -27.33 -9.39 25.53
C ASP A 472 -27.46 -8.24 26.54
N PRO A 473 -28.69 -7.84 26.94
CA PRO A 473 -28.91 -7.14 28.19
C PRO A 473 -28.47 -8.00 29.38
N ALA A 474 -28.13 -7.37 30.49
CA ALA A 474 -27.81 -8.08 31.72
C ALA A 474 -28.98 -8.97 32.18
N PRO A 475 -28.69 -10.18 32.69
CA PRO A 475 -29.69 -11.00 33.36
C PRO A 475 -30.40 -10.22 34.47
N LEU A 476 -31.72 -10.38 34.55
CA LEU A 476 -32.52 -9.77 35.60
C LEU A 476 -32.35 -10.52 36.93
N GLY A 477 -32.43 -9.78 38.04
CA GLY A 477 -32.35 -10.35 39.38
C GLY A 477 -33.63 -11.08 39.82
N PRO A 478 -33.61 -11.70 41.02
CA PRO A 478 -34.81 -12.27 41.63
C PRO A 478 -35.94 -11.23 41.73
N GLY A 479 -37.15 -11.58 41.29
CA GLY A 479 -38.34 -10.70 41.32
C GLY A 479 -38.72 -10.05 39.98
N ALA A 480 -37.96 -10.31 38.91
CA ALA A 480 -38.28 -9.84 37.56
C ALA A 480 -39.63 -10.37 37.05
N GLN A 481 -40.37 -9.52 36.33
CA GLN A 481 -41.68 -9.91 35.78
C GLN A 481 -41.53 -10.71 34.48
N PRO A 482 -42.45 -11.65 34.17
CA PRO A 482 -42.46 -12.35 32.90
C PRO A 482 -42.45 -11.36 31.71
N GLY A 483 -41.52 -11.55 30.78
CA GLY A 483 -41.39 -10.70 29.57
C GLY A 483 -40.48 -9.47 29.72
N GLU A 484 -40.08 -9.09 30.93
CA GLU A 484 -39.24 -7.91 31.18
C GLU A 484 -37.88 -7.97 30.44
N TYR A 485 -37.23 -9.15 30.44
CA TYR A 485 -35.99 -9.35 29.69
C TYR A 485 -36.19 -9.20 28.17
N GLN A 486 -37.35 -9.61 27.66
CA GLN A 486 -37.67 -9.48 26.25
C GLN A 486 -37.88 -8.01 25.86
N VAL A 487 -38.40 -7.17 26.77
CA VAL A 487 -38.48 -5.71 26.56
C VAL A 487 -37.08 -5.11 26.42
N LEU A 488 -36.15 -5.45 27.32
CA LEU A 488 -34.75 -4.99 27.22
C LEU A 488 -34.08 -5.47 25.93
N ARG A 489 -34.29 -6.73 25.56
CA ARG A 489 -33.76 -7.30 24.33
C ARG A 489 -34.31 -6.58 23.09
N ASN A 490 -35.61 -6.29 23.06
CA ASN A 490 -36.25 -5.53 21.99
C ASN A 490 -35.72 -4.10 21.92
N LYS A 491 -35.49 -3.44 23.07
CA LYS A 491 -34.86 -2.12 23.14
C LYS A 491 -33.46 -2.11 22.54
N LEU A 492 -32.66 -3.14 22.83
CA LEU A 492 -31.33 -3.31 22.25
C LEU A 492 -31.38 -3.57 20.73
N ILE A 493 -32.29 -4.42 20.26
CA ILE A 493 -32.53 -4.66 18.83
C ILE A 493 -32.93 -3.36 18.11
N ALA A 494 -33.82 -2.57 18.72
CA ALA A 494 -34.33 -1.33 18.14
C ALA A 494 -33.27 -0.24 17.94
N ASN A 495 -32.04 -0.42 18.46
CA ASN A 495 -30.95 0.51 18.13
C ASN A 495 -30.55 0.43 16.65
N ILE A 496 -30.72 -0.70 15.97
CA ILE A 496 -30.41 -0.79 14.53
C ILE A 496 -31.33 0.12 13.71
N ASP A 497 -32.57 0.29 14.15
CA ASP A 497 -33.61 1.07 13.45
C ASP A 497 -33.28 2.58 13.38
N LYS A 498 -32.27 3.03 14.13
CA LYS A 498 -31.81 4.41 14.19
C LYS A 498 -30.71 4.73 13.19
N HIS A 499 -30.16 3.73 12.51
CA HIS A 499 -28.99 3.85 11.67
C HIS A 499 -29.27 3.36 10.26
N ALA A 500 -28.69 4.05 9.28
CA ALA A 500 -28.69 3.56 7.91
C ALA A 500 -27.79 2.31 7.81
N THR A 501 -28.31 1.27 7.18
CA THR A 501 -27.59 0.01 6.95
C THR A 501 -27.25 -0.17 5.47
N VAL A 502 -26.22 -0.95 5.17
CA VAL A 502 -25.80 -1.24 3.78
C VAL A 502 -26.97 -1.69 2.89
N PRO A 503 -27.82 -2.67 3.28
CA PRO A 503 -28.90 -3.12 2.40
C PRO A 503 -29.95 -2.03 2.14
N GLN A 504 -30.25 -1.18 3.12
CA GLN A 504 -31.17 -0.05 2.93
C GLN A 504 -30.60 0.94 1.91
N LEU A 505 -29.35 1.37 2.08
CA LEU A 505 -28.69 2.34 1.20
C LEU A 505 -28.43 1.79 -0.21
N LEU A 506 -28.19 0.48 -0.36
CA LEU A 506 -28.05 -0.15 -1.68
C LEU A 506 -29.40 -0.39 -2.36
N SER A 507 -30.50 -0.54 -1.60
CA SER A 507 -31.83 -0.69 -2.19
C SER A 507 -32.25 0.55 -3.01
N GLU A 508 -31.82 1.74 -2.59
CA GLU A 508 -31.98 3.00 -3.32
C GLU A 508 -31.24 2.99 -4.67
N GLN A 509 -30.17 2.19 -4.78
CA GLN A 509 -29.40 1.96 -6.00
C GLN A 509 -29.91 0.74 -6.80
N GLY A 510 -31.07 0.19 -6.45
CA GLY A 510 -31.72 -0.90 -7.16
C GLY A 510 -31.20 -2.31 -6.84
N TYR A 511 -30.32 -2.46 -5.85
CA TYR A 511 -29.76 -3.76 -5.45
C TYR A 511 -30.80 -4.68 -4.83
N LEU A 512 -30.64 -5.98 -5.06
CA LEU A 512 -31.20 -7.01 -4.20
C LEU A 512 -30.19 -7.38 -3.11
N SER A 513 -30.65 -7.74 -1.92
CA SER A 513 -29.78 -8.05 -0.78
C SER A 513 -30.23 -9.31 -0.07
N HIS A 514 -29.29 -10.20 0.25
CA HIS A 514 -29.57 -11.46 0.92
C HIS A 514 -28.78 -11.62 2.22
N GLN A 515 -29.51 -11.91 3.31
CA GLN A 515 -28.93 -12.26 4.60
C GLN A 515 -28.88 -13.78 4.77
N SER A 516 -27.68 -14.33 4.94
CA SER A 516 -27.47 -15.72 5.33
C SER A 516 -26.51 -15.82 6.52
N GLY A 517 -26.77 -16.78 7.42
CA GLY A 517 -25.94 -16.94 8.61
C GLY A 517 -26.37 -16.07 9.79
N LYS A 518 -25.39 -15.61 10.58
CA LYS A 518 -25.58 -14.80 11.79
C LYS A 518 -26.23 -13.46 11.49
N TRP A 519 -27.27 -13.15 12.27
CA TRP A 519 -27.95 -11.87 12.33
C TRP A 519 -28.68 -11.74 13.68
N TRP A 520 -28.44 -10.67 14.43
CA TRP A 520 -28.93 -10.51 15.81
C TRP A 520 -30.11 -9.57 15.95
N GLU A 521 -30.40 -8.77 14.92
CA GLU A 521 -31.33 -7.64 15.02
C GLU A 521 -32.75 -8.01 14.58
N GLY A 522 -33.22 -9.18 15.04
CA GLY A 522 -34.57 -9.68 14.72
C GLY A 522 -34.70 -10.20 13.29
N HIS A 523 -35.84 -9.97 12.66
CA HIS A 523 -36.09 -10.40 11.28
C HIS A 523 -35.11 -9.72 10.32
N TYR A 524 -34.61 -10.43 9.29
CA TYR A 524 -33.60 -9.89 8.36
C TYR A 524 -34.02 -8.55 7.73
N SER A 525 -35.32 -8.37 7.43
CA SER A 525 -35.84 -7.15 6.81
C SER A 525 -35.65 -5.90 7.67
N ARG A 526 -35.42 -6.04 8.97
CA ARG A 526 -35.09 -4.91 9.85
C ARG A 526 -33.77 -4.24 9.46
N GLY A 527 -32.80 -5.02 8.98
CA GLY A 527 -31.57 -4.50 8.38
C GLY A 527 -31.71 -4.09 6.91
N GLY A 528 -32.93 -4.03 6.38
CA GLY A 528 -33.22 -3.68 4.97
C GLY A 528 -32.89 -4.75 3.94
N PHE A 529 -32.59 -5.98 4.36
CA PHE A 529 -32.35 -7.07 3.43
C PHE A 529 -33.64 -7.43 2.68
N THR A 530 -33.58 -7.59 1.36
CA THR A 530 -34.76 -7.96 0.55
C THR A 530 -35.08 -9.46 0.71
N HIS A 531 -34.07 -10.27 0.93
CA HIS A 531 -34.16 -11.70 1.17
C HIS A 531 -33.34 -12.06 2.41
N GLY A 532 -33.72 -13.12 3.11
CA GLY A 532 -32.88 -13.64 4.16
C GLY A 532 -33.45 -14.86 4.83
N MET A 533 -32.63 -15.47 5.66
CA MET A 533 -32.99 -16.69 6.39
C MET A 533 -33.52 -16.38 7.79
N THR A 534 -33.11 -15.26 8.38
CA THR A 534 -33.38 -14.98 9.80
C THR A 534 -34.81 -14.50 10.04
N HIS A 535 -35.63 -15.29 10.75
CA HIS A 535 -37.00 -14.87 11.10
C HIS A 535 -37.07 -14.01 12.37
N GLY A 536 -36.10 -14.12 13.28
CA GLY A 536 -35.93 -13.27 14.47
C GLY A 536 -36.95 -13.48 15.60
N ASP A 537 -38.05 -14.20 15.35
CA ASP A 537 -39.10 -14.49 16.35
C ASP A 537 -38.59 -15.28 17.57
N PRO A 538 -38.55 -14.68 18.78
CA PRO A 538 -38.13 -15.35 20.01
C PRO A 538 -39.00 -16.55 20.40
N ALA A 539 -40.30 -16.55 20.08
CA ALA A 539 -41.21 -17.66 20.40
C ALA A 539 -40.86 -18.94 19.62
N ARG A 540 -40.19 -18.77 18.48
CA ARG A 540 -39.67 -19.85 17.63
C ARG A 540 -38.17 -20.12 17.87
N GLY A 541 -37.59 -19.56 18.93
CA GLY A 541 -36.16 -19.69 19.25
C GLY A 541 -35.24 -18.72 18.50
N GLY A 542 -35.80 -17.69 17.86
CA GLY A 542 -35.06 -16.65 17.13
C GLY A 542 -34.09 -15.88 18.03
N ARG A 543 -32.80 -15.88 17.67
CA ARG A 543 -31.76 -15.15 18.43
C ARG A 543 -30.70 -14.46 17.60
N HIS A 544 -29.85 -15.23 16.94
CA HIS A 544 -28.63 -14.73 16.33
C HIS A 544 -28.41 -15.31 14.93
N GLY A 545 -29.51 -15.54 14.20
CA GLY A 545 -29.49 -16.05 12.83
C GLY A 545 -30.48 -17.19 12.58
N ASP A 546 -31.02 -17.81 13.63
CA ASP A 546 -32.01 -18.92 13.57
C ASP A 546 -31.81 -19.92 12.41
N LEU A 547 -32.65 -19.93 11.37
CA LEU A 547 -32.49 -20.81 10.22
C LEU A 547 -31.19 -20.54 9.46
N GLY A 548 -30.74 -19.29 9.45
CA GLY A 548 -29.47 -18.86 8.89
C GLY A 548 -28.26 -19.60 9.44
N LEU A 549 -28.28 -20.07 10.70
CA LEU A 549 -27.17 -20.80 11.30
C LEU A 549 -26.86 -22.15 10.63
N LYS A 550 -27.78 -22.63 9.78
CA LYS A 550 -27.64 -23.85 8.98
C LYS A 550 -26.81 -23.63 7.71
N ILE A 551 -26.68 -22.40 7.22
CA ILE A 551 -25.94 -22.11 5.99
C ILE A 551 -24.46 -22.55 6.14
N GLY A 552 -23.90 -23.15 5.10
CA GLY A 552 -22.55 -23.73 5.11
C GLY A 552 -22.48 -25.12 5.78
N ARG A 553 -23.31 -25.38 6.81
CA ARG A 553 -23.38 -26.70 7.47
C ARG A 553 -24.31 -27.68 6.74
N GLU A 554 -25.47 -27.20 6.31
CA GLU A 554 -26.49 -27.94 5.56
C GLU A 554 -26.47 -27.62 4.05
N GLY A 555 -25.46 -26.87 3.59
CA GLY A 555 -25.27 -26.46 2.19
C GLY A 555 -25.49 -24.97 1.95
N LEU A 556 -25.55 -24.58 0.67
CA LEU A 556 -25.58 -23.18 0.21
C LEU A 556 -26.82 -22.80 -0.62
N ALA A 557 -27.82 -23.67 -0.72
CA ALA A 557 -28.96 -23.51 -1.62
C ALA A 557 -29.64 -22.12 -1.52
N PRO A 558 -29.96 -21.58 -0.31
CA PRO A 558 -30.62 -20.28 -0.22
C PRO A 558 -29.84 -19.11 -0.85
N VAL A 559 -28.51 -19.10 -0.70
CA VAL A 559 -27.66 -18.05 -1.28
C VAL A 559 -27.50 -18.25 -2.78
N LYS A 560 -27.36 -19.50 -3.23
CA LYS A 560 -27.27 -19.82 -4.66
C LYS A 560 -28.55 -19.41 -5.37
N GLU A 561 -29.71 -19.88 -4.92
CA GLU A 561 -31.03 -19.55 -5.47
C GLU A 561 -31.25 -18.04 -5.55
N PHE A 562 -30.86 -17.28 -4.52
CA PHE A 562 -30.90 -15.82 -4.54
C PHE A 562 -30.03 -15.20 -5.64
N ILE A 563 -28.78 -15.66 -5.80
CA ILE A 563 -27.89 -15.16 -6.86
C ILE A 563 -28.49 -15.48 -8.25
N GLU A 564 -29.10 -16.65 -8.41
CA GLU A 564 -29.77 -17.02 -9.66
C GLU A 564 -30.97 -16.12 -9.94
N GLU A 565 -31.77 -15.82 -8.92
CA GLU A 565 -32.89 -14.89 -9.02
C GLU A 565 -32.41 -13.48 -9.37
N ALA A 566 -31.37 -12.97 -8.71
CA ALA A 566 -30.82 -11.65 -8.98
C ALA A 566 -30.29 -11.55 -10.42
N GLN A 567 -29.60 -12.60 -10.90
CA GLN A 567 -29.14 -12.67 -12.29
C GLN A 567 -30.30 -12.74 -13.28
N ALA A 568 -31.35 -13.53 -12.99
CA ALA A 568 -32.55 -13.64 -13.84
C ALA A 568 -33.35 -12.33 -13.89
N LYS A 569 -33.42 -11.61 -12.77
CA LYS A 569 -33.97 -10.25 -12.67
C LYS A 569 -33.01 -9.17 -13.15
N GLU A 570 -31.79 -9.57 -13.49
CA GLU A 570 -30.84 -8.71 -14.16
C GLU A 570 -30.44 -7.50 -13.27
N LYS A 571 -30.45 -7.71 -11.95
CA LYS A 571 -30.17 -6.72 -10.90
C LYS A 571 -28.82 -6.98 -10.22
N PRO A 572 -28.09 -5.92 -9.80
CA PRO A 572 -26.93 -6.11 -8.95
C PRO A 572 -27.34 -6.62 -7.57
N PHE A 573 -26.46 -7.35 -6.89
CA PHE A 573 -26.78 -7.93 -5.58
C PHE A 573 -25.73 -7.68 -4.50
N PHE A 574 -26.19 -7.72 -3.25
CA PHE A 574 -25.37 -7.76 -2.03
C PHE A 574 -25.66 -9.04 -1.24
N VAL A 575 -24.63 -9.84 -0.96
CA VAL A 575 -24.74 -11.04 -0.11
C VAL A 575 -24.00 -10.80 1.19
N TRP A 576 -24.73 -10.93 2.30
CA TRP A 576 -24.18 -11.11 3.65
C TRP A 576 -24.06 -12.62 3.91
N TYR A 577 -22.84 -13.14 3.88
CA TYR A 577 -22.54 -14.55 4.12
C TYR A 577 -21.78 -14.71 5.43
N ALA A 578 -22.50 -14.99 6.51
CA ALA A 578 -21.96 -15.06 7.87
C ALA A 578 -22.27 -16.41 8.56
N PRO A 579 -21.85 -17.56 8.01
CA PRO A 579 -22.17 -18.86 8.61
C PRO A 579 -21.73 -18.96 10.07
N PHE A 580 -22.33 -19.87 10.83
CA PHE A 580 -21.98 -20.15 12.24
C PHE A 580 -20.72 -21.03 12.33
N LEU A 581 -19.68 -20.67 11.58
CA LEU A 581 -18.41 -21.36 11.42
C LEU A 581 -17.27 -20.33 11.48
N PRO A 582 -16.15 -20.64 12.17
CA PRO A 582 -15.86 -21.84 12.95
C PRO A 582 -16.42 -21.93 14.39
N HIS A 583 -17.24 -20.98 14.84
CA HIS A 583 -17.76 -20.89 16.23
C HIS A 583 -18.30 -22.19 16.86
N THR A 584 -18.15 -22.27 18.19
CA THR A 584 -18.61 -23.38 19.03
C THR A 584 -20.15 -23.60 18.94
N PRO A 585 -20.66 -24.85 19.00
CA PRO A 585 -19.94 -26.10 19.22
C PRO A 585 -19.12 -26.53 17.98
N HIS A 586 -17.86 -26.92 18.23
CA HIS A 586 -16.96 -27.43 17.18
C HIS A 586 -17.35 -28.87 16.81
N THR A 587 -18.21 -28.98 15.80
CA THR A 587 -18.76 -30.25 15.30
C THR A 587 -18.45 -30.44 13.81
N PRO A 588 -17.17 -30.51 13.41
CA PRO A 588 -16.80 -30.69 12.01
C PRO A 588 -17.23 -32.08 11.52
N PRO A 589 -17.51 -32.25 10.20
CA PRO A 589 -17.68 -33.55 9.60
C PRO A 589 -16.46 -34.44 9.86
N LYS A 590 -16.70 -35.75 10.08
CA LYS A 590 -15.62 -36.70 10.36
C LYS A 590 -14.49 -36.64 9.32
N ARG A 591 -14.85 -36.51 8.03
CA ARG A 591 -13.89 -36.41 6.91
C ARG A 591 -12.91 -35.25 7.04
N ILE A 592 -13.32 -34.14 7.66
CA ILE A 592 -12.46 -32.97 7.87
C ILE A 592 -11.68 -33.15 9.18
N LEU A 593 -12.35 -33.61 10.25
CA LEU A 593 -11.72 -33.87 11.54
C LEU A 593 -10.54 -34.84 11.44
N ASP A 594 -10.68 -35.91 10.65
CA ASP A 594 -9.65 -36.93 10.49
C ASP A 594 -8.32 -36.36 9.96
N LYS A 595 -8.34 -35.25 9.19
CA LYS A 595 -7.12 -34.56 8.72
C LYS A 595 -6.27 -33.99 9.86
N TYR A 596 -6.92 -33.67 10.99
CA TYR A 596 -6.31 -32.94 12.11
C TYR A 596 -6.08 -33.79 13.36
N LEU A 597 -6.46 -35.08 13.31
CA LEU A 597 -6.16 -36.06 14.35
C LEU A 597 -4.80 -36.72 14.03
N ASP A 598 -3.78 -36.44 14.84
CA ASP A 598 -2.42 -36.98 14.67
C ASP A 598 -1.91 -37.78 15.89
N GLY A 599 -2.76 -38.00 16.90
CA GLY A 599 -2.41 -38.68 18.15
C GLY A 599 -1.62 -37.83 19.16
N GLN A 600 -1.16 -36.63 18.78
CA GLN A 600 -0.44 -35.71 19.66
C GLN A 600 -1.28 -34.47 20.00
N ARG A 601 -2.03 -33.95 19.03
CA ARG A 601 -2.90 -32.77 19.19
C ARG A 601 -4.12 -33.10 20.04
N SER A 602 -4.47 -32.18 20.94
CA SER A 602 -5.73 -32.29 21.70
C SER A 602 -6.94 -32.31 20.74
N VAL A 603 -7.91 -33.16 21.03
CA VAL A 603 -9.13 -33.31 20.21
C VAL A 603 -9.89 -31.97 20.09
N GLN A 604 -9.87 -31.13 21.13
CA GLN A 604 -10.47 -29.79 21.11
C GLN A 604 -9.84 -28.89 20.05
N LEU A 605 -8.51 -28.89 19.95
CA LEU A 605 -7.77 -28.11 18.94
C LEU A 605 -7.97 -28.68 17.53
N ALA A 606 -7.94 -30.01 17.37
CA ALA A 606 -8.21 -30.65 16.10
C ALA A 606 -9.62 -30.32 15.57
N LYS A 607 -10.63 -30.33 16.46
CA LYS A 607 -12.00 -29.93 16.12
C LYS A 607 -12.07 -28.47 15.66
N TYR A 608 -11.41 -27.55 16.36
CA TYR A 608 -11.39 -26.13 15.97
C TYR A 608 -10.73 -25.92 14.59
N TYR A 609 -9.56 -26.53 14.33
CA TYR A 609 -8.89 -26.47 13.03
C TYR A 609 -9.76 -27.03 11.91
N ALA A 610 -10.43 -28.16 12.15
CA ALA A 610 -11.37 -28.74 11.20
C ALA A 610 -12.59 -27.84 10.94
N MET A 611 -13.02 -27.01 11.90
CA MET A 611 -14.08 -26.02 11.67
C MET A 611 -13.60 -24.88 10.76
N CYS A 612 -12.34 -24.44 10.88
CA CYS A 612 -11.75 -23.42 10.00
C CYS A 612 -11.64 -23.94 8.55
N ASP A 613 -11.19 -25.19 8.37
CA ASP A 613 -11.16 -25.90 7.07
C ASP A 613 -12.57 -26.05 6.49
N TRP A 614 -13.57 -26.38 7.32
CA TRP A 614 -14.95 -26.47 6.85
C TRP A 614 -15.51 -25.11 6.40
N PHE A 615 -15.21 -24.03 7.13
CA PHE A 615 -15.57 -22.69 6.70
C PHE A 615 -14.92 -22.32 5.36
N ASP A 616 -13.62 -22.59 5.20
CA ASP A 616 -12.88 -22.42 3.95
C ASP A 616 -13.54 -23.15 2.77
N GLU A 617 -13.92 -24.41 2.97
CA GLU A 617 -14.62 -25.22 1.97
C GLU A 617 -15.92 -24.57 1.51
N THR A 618 -16.74 -24.05 2.44
CA THR A 618 -18.00 -23.40 2.08
C THR A 618 -17.79 -22.06 1.35
N CYS A 619 -16.73 -21.33 1.69
CA CYS A 619 -16.33 -20.13 0.94
C CYS A 619 -15.91 -20.51 -0.49
N GLY A 620 -15.11 -21.56 -0.64
CA GLY A 620 -14.72 -22.12 -1.94
C GLY A 620 -15.92 -22.53 -2.78
N GLU A 621 -16.91 -23.20 -2.20
CA GLU A 621 -18.14 -23.61 -2.90
C GLU A 621 -18.95 -22.40 -3.39
N LEU A 622 -19.12 -21.38 -2.55
CA LEU A 622 -19.83 -20.15 -2.93
C LEU A 622 -19.09 -19.40 -4.05
N LEU A 623 -17.79 -19.16 -3.90
CA LEU A 623 -17.01 -18.41 -4.89
C LEU A 623 -16.88 -19.18 -6.21
N SER A 624 -16.75 -20.50 -6.15
CA SER A 624 -16.76 -21.35 -7.35
C SER A 624 -18.09 -21.27 -8.09
N PHE A 625 -19.22 -21.21 -7.35
CA PHE A 625 -20.53 -21.02 -7.95
C PHE A 625 -20.62 -19.68 -8.68
N VAL A 626 -20.18 -18.58 -8.06
CA VAL A 626 -20.12 -17.25 -8.70
C VAL A 626 -19.29 -17.28 -10.00
N ASP A 627 -18.13 -17.91 -9.95
CA ASP A 627 -17.23 -18.03 -11.08
C ASP A 627 -17.85 -18.86 -12.22
N GLN A 628 -18.50 -19.98 -11.90
CA GLN A 628 -19.23 -20.83 -12.87
C GLN A 628 -20.41 -20.10 -13.53
N ARG A 629 -21.02 -19.12 -12.85
CA ARG A 629 -22.07 -18.27 -13.42
C ARG A 629 -21.53 -17.09 -14.23
N GLY A 630 -20.20 -16.98 -14.38
CA GLY A 630 -19.55 -15.93 -15.16
C GLY A 630 -19.54 -14.56 -14.48
N LEU A 631 -19.87 -14.49 -13.18
CA LEU A 631 -20.06 -13.25 -12.44
C LEU A 631 -18.76 -12.72 -11.80
N ARG A 632 -17.66 -13.46 -11.94
CA ARG A 632 -16.39 -13.21 -11.26
C ARG A 632 -15.88 -11.77 -11.41
N LYS A 633 -15.86 -11.25 -12.64
CA LYS A 633 -15.33 -9.91 -12.94
C LYS A 633 -16.21 -8.80 -12.37
N ASP A 634 -17.51 -9.04 -12.34
CA ASP A 634 -18.51 -8.08 -11.89
C ASP A 634 -18.85 -8.26 -10.40
N THR A 635 -18.09 -9.04 -9.64
CA THR A 635 -18.36 -9.32 -8.23
C THR A 635 -17.15 -8.97 -7.36
N VAL A 636 -17.36 -8.00 -6.47
CA VAL A 636 -16.45 -7.65 -5.40
C VAL A 636 -16.64 -8.63 -4.25
N VAL A 637 -15.54 -9.21 -3.76
CA VAL A 637 -15.56 -10.06 -2.56
C VAL A 637 -14.77 -9.37 -1.47
N ILE A 638 -15.40 -9.18 -0.32
CA ILE A 638 -14.76 -8.65 0.89
C ILE A 638 -14.77 -9.74 1.96
N TYR A 639 -13.62 -10.01 2.56
CA TYR A 639 -13.47 -10.98 3.65
C TYR A 639 -13.11 -10.28 4.96
N VAL A 640 -13.71 -10.71 6.07
CA VAL A 640 -13.41 -10.27 7.44
C VAL A 640 -13.81 -11.34 8.46
N THR A 641 -13.22 -11.32 9.65
CA THR A 641 -13.70 -12.06 10.83
C THR A 641 -14.40 -11.12 11.80
N ASP A 642 -15.51 -11.54 12.40
CA ASP A 642 -16.22 -10.72 13.40
C ASP A 642 -15.40 -10.51 14.69
N ASN A 643 -14.61 -11.50 15.12
CA ASN A 643 -13.63 -11.43 16.20
C ASN A 643 -12.73 -12.69 16.22
N GLY A 644 -11.61 -12.62 16.93
CA GLY A 644 -10.67 -13.75 17.05
C GLY A 644 -11.04 -14.80 18.12
N TRP A 645 -10.49 -16.00 17.97
CA TRP A 645 -10.63 -17.11 18.92
C TRP A 645 -9.33 -17.90 19.08
N ILE A 646 -8.78 -17.91 20.29
CA ILE A 646 -7.69 -18.80 20.68
C ILE A 646 -8.28 -20.02 21.39
N GLN A 647 -8.13 -21.19 20.80
CA GLN A 647 -8.64 -22.44 21.36
C GLN A 647 -7.89 -22.81 22.64
N ARG A 648 -8.64 -22.97 23.75
CA ARG A 648 -8.09 -23.49 25.01
C ARG A 648 -7.70 -24.96 24.84
N THR A 649 -6.49 -25.31 25.25
CA THR A 649 -5.99 -26.71 25.30
C THR A 649 -5.65 -27.14 26.73
N PRO A 650 -5.64 -28.45 27.04
CA PRO A 650 -5.39 -28.94 28.41
C PRO A 650 -4.05 -28.50 29.03
N GLY A 651 -3.01 -28.27 28.22
CA GLY A 651 -1.67 -27.89 28.69
C GLY A 651 -1.45 -26.38 28.86
N MET A 652 -2.44 -25.54 28.54
CA MET A 652 -2.31 -24.09 28.69
C MET A 652 -2.32 -23.67 30.17
N LYS A 653 -1.40 -22.77 30.53
CA LYS A 653 -1.47 -22.04 31.80
C LYS A 653 -2.63 -21.05 31.74
N LEU A 654 -3.51 -21.10 32.74
CA LEU A 654 -4.70 -20.26 32.79
C LEU A 654 -4.71 -19.43 34.07
N PRO A 655 -5.23 -18.19 34.02
CA PRO A 655 -5.50 -17.41 35.22
C PRO A 655 -6.38 -18.16 36.21
N THR A 656 -6.17 -17.93 37.50
CA THR A 656 -6.98 -18.52 38.56
C THR A 656 -8.45 -18.15 38.36
N GLY A 657 -9.34 -19.15 38.33
CA GLY A 657 -10.77 -18.93 38.12
C GLY A 657 -11.22 -18.83 36.65
N TRP A 658 -10.33 -19.02 35.67
CA TRP A 658 -10.67 -19.04 34.24
C TRP A 658 -11.55 -20.26 33.87
N ARG A 659 -12.78 -20.00 33.41
CA ARG A 659 -13.79 -21.06 33.18
C ARG A 659 -14.30 -21.17 31.74
N THR A 660 -13.80 -20.37 30.81
CA THR A 660 -14.28 -20.38 29.41
C THR A 660 -13.57 -21.41 28.53
N GLN A 661 -14.19 -21.67 27.37
CA GLN A 661 -13.71 -22.63 26.36
C GLN A 661 -12.61 -22.08 25.45
N TYR A 662 -12.36 -20.77 25.50
CA TYR A 662 -11.29 -20.08 24.81
C TYR A 662 -10.18 -19.65 25.79
N ALA A 663 -8.97 -19.43 25.28
CA ALA A 663 -7.82 -19.00 26.07
C ALA A 663 -7.88 -17.50 26.41
N PRO A 664 -7.08 -17.00 27.37
CA PRO A 664 -6.91 -15.57 27.60
C PRO A 664 -6.51 -14.80 26.33
N ARG A 665 -6.78 -13.48 26.29
CA ARG A 665 -6.46 -12.58 25.16
C ARG A 665 -7.12 -12.93 23.82
N SER A 666 -8.20 -13.71 23.89
CA SER A 666 -9.03 -14.16 22.77
C SER A 666 -10.26 -13.24 22.61
N LYS A 667 -11.38 -13.78 22.15
CA LYS A 667 -12.72 -13.19 22.19
C LYS A 667 -13.02 -12.43 23.49
N GLN A 668 -13.76 -11.32 23.37
CA GLN A 668 -14.10 -10.37 24.44
C GLN A 668 -12.93 -9.53 25.00
N THR A 669 -11.73 -9.62 24.43
CA THR A 669 -10.58 -8.82 24.88
C THR A 669 -10.15 -7.82 23.81
N ALA A 670 -9.49 -6.73 24.24
CA ALA A 670 -8.90 -5.73 23.36
C ALA A 670 -7.57 -6.17 22.73
N ASN A 671 -7.10 -7.38 23.06
CA ASN A 671 -5.85 -7.96 22.58
C ASN A 671 -5.92 -8.38 21.10
N GLU A 672 -4.77 -8.53 20.43
CA GLU A 672 -4.67 -8.93 19.03
C GLU A 672 -5.43 -10.23 18.75
N GLY A 673 -5.39 -11.19 19.67
CA GLY A 673 -6.11 -12.47 19.56
C GLY A 673 -7.63 -12.35 19.59
N GLY A 674 -8.17 -11.19 20.00
CA GLY A 674 -9.59 -10.85 19.91
C GLY A 674 -9.92 -9.88 18.77
N THR A 675 -9.08 -8.86 18.55
CA THR A 675 -9.41 -7.72 17.66
C THR A 675 -8.78 -7.78 16.28
N ARG A 676 -7.65 -8.46 16.08
CA ARG A 676 -6.99 -8.51 14.78
C ARG A 676 -7.70 -9.48 13.85
N THR A 677 -7.88 -9.09 12.59
CA THR A 677 -8.44 -9.94 11.54
C THR A 677 -7.82 -9.55 10.19
N PRO A 678 -7.42 -10.50 9.33
CA PRO A 678 -7.07 -10.14 7.96
C PRO A 678 -8.32 -9.64 7.22
N ILE A 679 -8.22 -8.48 6.57
CA ILE A 679 -9.27 -7.96 5.69
C ILE A 679 -8.81 -8.13 4.25
N MET A 680 -9.66 -8.69 3.39
CA MET A 680 -9.34 -8.89 1.97
C MET A 680 -10.35 -8.20 1.08
N VAL A 681 -9.89 -7.66 -0.05
CA VAL A 681 -10.75 -7.11 -1.11
C VAL A 681 -10.32 -7.68 -2.45
N ARG A 682 -11.19 -8.48 -3.08
CA ARG A 682 -11.03 -8.99 -4.44
C ARG A 682 -11.97 -8.25 -5.38
N TRP A 683 -11.42 -7.58 -6.39
CA TRP A 683 -12.19 -7.07 -7.51
C TRP A 683 -11.35 -7.16 -8.78
N PRO A 684 -11.57 -8.18 -9.63
CA PRO A 684 -10.77 -8.37 -10.85
C PRO A 684 -10.79 -7.11 -11.72
N ASP A 685 -9.65 -6.79 -12.34
CA ASP A 685 -9.43 -5.61 -13.19
C ASP A 685 -9.47 -4.24 -12.46
N HIS A 686 -9.92 -4.17 -11.20
CA HIS A 686 -10.01 -2.92 -10.41
C HIS A 686 -9.05 -2.89 -9.21
N VAL A 687 -8.89 -4.00 -8.50
CA VAL A 687 -7.98 -4.12 -7.35
C VAL A 687 -6.83 -5.03 -7.74
N ARG A 688 -5.60 -4.50 -7.66
CA ARG A 688 -4.39 -5.32 -7.84
C ARG A 688 -4.23 -6.24 -6.63
N PRO A 689 -3.98 -7.55 -6.82
CA PRO A 689 -3.70 -8.45 -5.71
C PRO A 689 -2.46 -8.05 -4.89
N GLY A 690 -2.24 -8.78 -3.81
CA GLY A 690 -1.03 -8.72 -3.00
C GLY A 690 -1.26 -8.29 -1.57
N ILE A 691 -0.25 -8.52 -0.75
CA ILE A 691 -0.24 -8.17 0.67
C ILE A 691 -0.16 -6.65 0.84
N ARG A 692 -0.86 -6.13 1.85
CA ARG A 692 -0.90 -4.73 2.26
C ARG A 692 -0.48 -4.59 3.73
N SER A 693 0.39 -3.62 4.01
CA SER A 693 0.91 -3.29 5.36
C SER A 693 0.12 -2.18 6.05
N GLN A 694 -0.74 -1.48 5.30
CA GLN A 694 -1.60 -0.42 5.78
C GLN A 694 -2.52 -0.89 6.91
N LEU A 695 -2.73 -0.01 7.89
CA LEU A 695 -3.71 -0.20 8.96
C LEU A 695 -5.13 0.04 8.43
N VAL A 696 -6.00 -0.94 8.60
CA VAL A 696 -7.42 -0.88 8.22
C VAL A 696 -8.31 -1.46 9.31
N SER A 697 -9.60 -1.12 9.30
CA SER A 697 -10.58 -1.55 10.29
C SER A 697 -11.88 -2.02 9.63
N SER A 698 -12.67 -2.83 10.32
CA SER A 698 -13.98 -3.28 9.82
C SER A 698 -14.96 -2.13 9.57
N ILE A 699 -14.76 -0.95 10.19
CA ILE A 699 -15.53 0.27 9.88
C ILE A 699 -15.31 0.76 8.44
N ASP A 700 -14.22 0.35 7.79
CA ASP A 700 -13.86 0.73 6.43
C ASP A 700 -14.72 -0.02 5.39
N ILE A 701 -15.31 -1.15 5.76
CA ILE A 701 -16.04 -2.03 4.84
C ILE A 701 -17.29 -1.36 4.29
N VAL A 702 -18.07 -0.67 5.13
CA VAL A 702 -19.32 -0.02 4.68
C VAL A 702 -19.06 1.14 3.72
N PRO A 703 -18.18 2.12 4.03
CA PRO A 703 -17.78 3.14 3.05
C PRO A 703 -17.26 2.55 1.75
N THR A 704 -16.48 1.47 1.82
CA THR A 704 -16.01 0.74 0.63
C THR A 704 -17.17 0.27 -0.23
N ILE A 705 -18.12 -0.47 0.36
CA ILE A 705 -19.28 -1.02 -0.36
C ILE A 705 -20.13 0.09 -0.95
N LEU A 706 -20.45 1.13 -0.18
CA LEU A 706 -21.31 2.21 -0.65
C LEU A 706 -20.67 2.96 -1.82
N GLU A 707 -19.41 3.37 -1.69
CA GLU A 707 -18.72 4.17 -2.70
C GLU A 707 -18.53 3.40 -4.03
N ILE A 708 -18.18 2.11 -3.99
CA ILE A 708 -18.00 1.31 -5.22
C ILE A 708 -19.32 0.95 -5.91
N CYS A 709 -20.42 0.94 -5.16
CA CYS A 709 -21.77 0.73 -5.68
C CYS A 709 -22.44 2.05 -6.13
N GLY A 710 -21.76 3.19 -5.98
CA GLY A 710 -22.31 4.52 -6.31
C GLY A 710 -23.33 5.05 -5.30
N SER A 711 -23.41 4.48 -4.10
CA SER A 711 -24.25 4.96 -3.00
C SER A 711 -23.48 5.97 -2.12
N GLN A 712 -24.22 6.79 -1.38
CA GLN A 712 -23.64 7.79 -0.47
C GLN A 712 -23.52 7.25 0.95
N ARG A 713 -22.37 7.54 1.59
CA ARG A 713 -22.17 7.29 3.03
C ARG A 713 -22.66 8.47 3.86
N THR A 714 -23.05 8.23 5.10
CA THR A 714 -23.36 9.31 6.05
C THR A 714 -22.08 9.92 6.61
N SER A 715 -22.15 11.16 7.10
CA SER A 715 -21.00 11.83 7.74
C SER A 715 -20.52 11.13 9.02
N ALA A 716 -21.36 10.29 9.64
CA ALA A 716 -21.01 9.50 10.82
C ALA A 716 -20.08 8.31 10.52
N MET A 717 -20.05 7.84 9.26
CA MET A 717 -19.20 6.72 8.81
C MET A 717 -17.77 7.20 8.58
N ALA A 718 -16.93 7.06 9.60
CA ALA A 718 -15.54 7.53 9.58
C ALA A 718 -14.56 6.62 8.81
N GLY A 719 -15.02 5.47 8.31
CA GLY A 719 -14.18 4.52 7.59
C GLY A 719 -13.66 5.04 6.24
N LYS A 720 -12.58 4.42 5.77
CA LYS A 720 -11.93 4.68 4.49
C LYS A 720 -12.34 3.65 3.44
N ASN A 721 -12.38 4.05 2.18
CA ASN A 721 -12.64 3.12 1.08
C ASN A 721 -11.43 2.21 0.82
N LEU A 722 -11.56 0.92 1.12
CA LEU A 722 -10.51 -0.08 1.00
C LEU A 722 -10.07 -0.34 -0.44
N VAL A 723 -10.91 -0.10 -1.44
CA VAL A 723 -10.49 -0.17 -2.85
C VAL A 723 -9.53 0.97 -3.15
N ALA A 724 -9.86 2.18 -2.70
CA ALA A 724 -8.98 3.35 -2.85
C ALA A 724 -7.66 3.17 -2.06
N VAL A 725 -7.74 2.64 -0.83
CA VAL A 725 -6.53 2.28 -0.05
C VAL A 725 -5.71 1.21 -0.78
N ALA A 726 -6.34 0.17 -1.33
CA ALA A 726 -5.66 -0.91 -2.03
C ALA A 726 -4.97 -0.47 -3.34
N GLN A 727 -5.51 0.57 -3.98
CA GLN A 727 -4.97 1.24 -5.16
C GLN A 727 -3.92 2.31 -4.81
N ASN A 728 -3.71 2.59 -3.52
CA ASN A 728 -2.89 3.69 -3.02
C ASN A 728 -3.34 5.09 -3.52
N THR A 729 -4.63 5.25 -3.85
CA THR A 729 -5.19 6.57 -4.18
C THR A 729 -5.45 7.38 -2.91
N ILE A 730 -5.65 6.71 -1.77
CA ILE A 730 -5.66 7.31 -0.42
C ILE A 730 -4.78 6.48 0.53
N SER A 731 -4.24 7.10 1.59
CA SER A 731 -3.52 6.37 2.64
C SER A 731 -4.45 5.52 3.50
N GLY A 732 -3.92 4.44 4.10
CA GLY A 732 -4.58 3.74 5.21
C GLY A 732 -4.70 4.62 6.47
N HIS A 733 -5.16 4.05 7.58
CA HIS A 733 -5.27 4.83 8.82
C HIS A 733 -3.88 5.09 9.42
N LYS A 734 -3.62 6.34 9.83
CA LYS A 734 -2.39 6.68 10.59
C LYS A 734 -2.45 6.11 12.01
N ALA A 735 -3.65 6.08 12.59
CA ALA A 735 -3.94 5.42 13.85
C ALA A 735 -5.32 4.76 13.78
N LEU A 736 -5.45 3.58 14.37
CA LEU A 736 -6.72 2.89 14.55
C LEU A 736 -7.14 2.95 16.00
N PHE A 737 -8.45 2.99 16.22
CA PHE A 737 -9.05 3.06 17.55
C PHE A 737 -10.05 1.94 17.70
N GLY A 738 -10.24 1.50 18.94
CA GLY A 738 -11.34 0.63 19.29
C GLY A 738 -11.70 0.71 20.76
N GLU A 739 -12.78 0.02 21.08
CA GLU A 739 -13.48 0.06 22.35
C GLU A 739 -13.99 -1.33 22.66
N SER A 740 -13.88 -1.75 23.91
CA SER A 740 -14.29 -3.09 24.32
C SER A 740 -15.20 -2.97 25.51
N TYR A 741 -16.46 -3.35 25.31
CA TYR A 741 -17.47 -3.40 26.35
C TYR A 741 -17.69 -4.84 26.83
N ALA A 742 -18.33 -4.98 27.99
CA ALA A 742 -18.74 -6.28 28.51
C ALA A 742 -19.75 -6.97 27.59
N HIS A 743 -19.79 -8.30 27.65
CA HIS A 743 -20.76 -9.10 26.90
C HIS A 743 -22.21 -8.72 27.20
N ASP A 744 -22.52 -8.53 28.48
CA ASP A 744 -23.85 -8.22 29.00
C ASP A 744 -23.94 -6.72 29.31
N ILE A 745 -24.90 -6.02 28.70
CA ILE A 745 -25.08 -4.58 28.90
C ILE A 745 -25.92 -4.34 30.16
N ILE A 746 -25.32 -3.74 31.18
CA ILE A 746 -25.97 -3.47 32.47
C ILE A 746 -27.06 -2.40 32.34
N ASP A 747 -26.81 -1.38 31.54
CA ASP A 747 -27.71 -0.25 31.34
C ASP A 747 -27.74 0.10 29.85
N LEU A 748 -28.90 -0.09 29.22
CA LEU A 748 -29.06 0.18 27.79
C LEU A 748 -29.12 1.69 27.46
N ASP A 749 -29.34 2.54 28.48
CA ASP A 749 -29.33 3.99 28.33
C ASP A 749 -27.93 4.56 28.54
N ASP A 750 -27.12 3.94 29.41
CA ASP A 750 -25.72 4.30 29.68
C ASP A 750 -24.74 3.14 29.40
N ILE A 751 -24.27 3.07 28.15
CA ILE A 751 -23.33 2.05 27.68
C ILE A 751 -21.96 2.11 28.36
N ASN A 752 -21.57 3.26 28.93
CA ASN A 752 -20.24 3.43 29.53
C ASN A 752 -20.10 2.60 30.82
N LYS A 753 -21.21 2.26 31.48
CA LYS A 753 -21.23 1.34 32.63
C LYS A 753 -20.68 -0.04 32.32
N THR A 754 -20.54 -0.39 31.04
CA THR A 754 -19.92 -1.65 30.60
C THR A 754 -18.63 -1.47 29.81
N LEU A 755 -18.07 -0.27 29.72
CA LEU A 755 -16.81 -0.03 29.01
C LEU A 755 -15.63 -0.65 29.80
N LEU A 756 -14.90 -1.55 29.16
CA LEU A 756 -13.78 -2.27 29.78
C LEU A 756 -12.43 -1.77 29.30
N TYR A 757 -12.31 -1.48 28.01
CA TYR A 757 -11.08 -0.96 27.41
C TYR A 757 -11.36 0.04 26.30
N ARG A 758 -10.45 0.99 26.13
CA ARG A 758 -10.23 1.67 24.86
C ARG A 758 -8.80 1.40 24.43
N TRP A 759 -8.57 1.32 23.13
CA TRP A 759 -7.24 1.04 22.60
C TRP A 759 -6.95 1.84 21.34
N VAL A 760 -5.66 2.07 21.09
CA VAL A 760 -5.14 2.72 19.89
C VAL A 760 -3.97 1.92 19.31
N ILE A 761 -3.90 1.81 17.99
CA ILE A 761 -2.75 1.29 17.25
C ILE A 761 -2.20 2.43 16.40
N GLN A 762 -0.91 2.72 16.54
CA GLN A 762 -0.23 3.70 15.69
C GLN A 762 1.21 3.25 15.42
N GLY A 763 1.56 3.13 14.12
CA GLY A 763 2.82 2.52 13.72
C GLY A 763 2.88 1.06 14.16
N ASP A 764 3.93 0.68 14.88
CA ASP A 764 4.11 -0.67 15.44
C ASP A 764 3.51 -0.84 16.83
N TYR A 765 3.07 0.23 17.47
CA TYR A 765 2.67 0.20 18.87
C TYR A 765 1.15 0.12 19.04
N LYS A 766 0.74 -0.64 20.05
CA LYS A 766 -0.64 -0.69 20.54
C LYS A 766 -0.68 -0.34 22.01
N LEU A 767 -1.58 0.57 22.36
CA LEU A 767 -1.85 0.96 23.73
C LEU A 767 -3.28 0.57 24.11
N LEU A 768 -3.45 -0.01 25.31
CA LEU A 768 -4.74 -0.32 25.91
C LEU A 768 -4.88 0.48 27.21
N LEU A 769 -6.02 1.15 27.39
CA LEU A 769 -6.43 1.74 28.66
C LEU A 769 -7.60 0.95 29.23
N SER A 770 -7.53 0.60 30.52
CA SER A 770 -8.57 -0.12 31.24
C SER A 770 -9.57 0.82 31.92
N TYR A 771 -10.83 0.41 31.93
CA TYR A 771 -11.97 1.13 32.53
C TYR A 771 -12.72 0.23 33.53
N ASP A 772 -13.50 0.85 34.40
CA ASP A 772 -14.21 0.25 35.54
C ASP A 772 -15.56 -0.39 35.17
N GLY A 773 -15.83 -0.60 33.88
CA GLY A 773 -17.06 -1.20 33.41
C GLY A 773 -17.39 -2.54 34.07
N ILE A 774 -18.67 -2.70 34.36
CA ILE A 774 -19.26 -3.82 35.10
C ILE A 774 -19.40 -5.03 34.18
N VAL A 775 -18.93 -6.18 34.66
CA VAL A 775 -19.08 -7.48 33.98
C VAL A 775 -20.01 -8.37 34.80
N ASN A 776 -21.03 -8.98 34.17
CA ASN A 776 -21.96 -9.89 34.84
C ASN A 776 -21.57 -11.38 34.65
N ARG A 777 -22.18 -12.12 33.71
CA ARG A 777 -21.97 -13.58 33.56
C ARG A 777 -20.52 -13.96 33.22
N TYR A 778 -19.75 -13.04 32.64
CA TYR A 778 -18.42 -13.29 32.10
C TYR A 778 -17.29 -12.77 33.00
N LYS A 779 -17.50 -12.57 34.31
CA LYS A 779 -16.41 -12.11 35.22
C LYS A 779 -15.13 -12.94 35.11
N ALA A 780 -15.28 -14.25 34.87
CA ALA A 780 -14.15 -15.19 34.73
C ALA A 780 -13.25 -14.94 33.50
N THR A 781 -13.67 -14.11 32.52
CA THR A 781 -12.85 -13.73 31.34
C THR A 781 -12.12 -12.42 31.52
N HIS A 782 -12.37 -11.72 32.64
CA HIS A 782 -11.80 -10.42 32.97
C HIS A 782 -11.19 -10.40 34.37
N VAL A 783 -10.54 -11.51 34.75
CA VAL A 783 -9.94 -11.70 36.09
C VAL A 783 -8.70 -10.84 36.35
N ASP A 784 -7.95 -10.51 35.28
CA ASP A 784 -6.74 -9.69 35.34
C ASP A 784 -6.95 -8.38 34.55
N LYS A 785 -7.78 -7.47 35.08
CA LYS A 785 -7.77 -6.07 34.61
C LYS A 785 -6.54 -5.39 35.22
N ALA A 786 -5.42 -5.38 34.49
CA ALA A 786 -4.25 -4.61 34.90
C ALA A 786 -4.65 -3.14 35.10
N ALA A 787 -4.33 -2.57 36.27
CA ALA A 787 -4.56 -1.17 36.54
C ALA A 787 -3.56 -0.32 35.74
N GLY A 788 -4.05 0.67 34.99
CA GLY A 788 -3.21 1.58 34.20
C GLY A 788 -3.02 1.18 32.73
N PRO A 789 -2.21 1.93 31.98
CA PRO A 789 -1.94 1.68 30.56
C PRO A 789 -1.19 0.37 30.35
N GLN A 790 -1.38 -0.24 29.17
CA GLN A 790 -0.59 -1.37 28.68
C GLN A 790 -0.09 -1.04 27.27
N LEU A 791 1.19 -1.27 26.99
CA LEU A 791 1.84 -0.89 25.74
C LEU A 791 2.55 -2.12 25.14
N TYR A 792 2.29 -2.41 23.87
CA TYR A 792 2.87 -3.55 23.16
C TYR A 792 3.45 -3.09 21.81
N ASN A 793 4.58 -3.68 21.40
CA ASN A 793 5.11 -3.52 20.05
C ASN A 793 4.66 -4.71 19.19
N LEU A 794 3.68 -4.51 18.33
CA LEU A 794 3.03 -5.55 17.54
C LEU A 794 3.92 -6.18 16.46
N THR A 795 5.04 -5.53 16.12
CA THR A 795 5.97 -6.05 15.11
C THR A 795 6.94 -7.06 15.71
N THR A 796 7.41 -6.83 16.95
CA THR A 796 8.29 -7.76 17.67
C THR A 796 7.53 -8.70 18.61
N ASP A 797 6.34 -8.31 19.05
CA ASP A 797 5.49 -9.03 19.99
C ASP A 797 4.01 -9.04 19.50
N PRO A 798 3.69 -9.80 18.44
CA PRO A 798 2.36 -9.85 17.85
C PRO A 798 1.31 -10.56 18.73
N HIS A 799 1.72 -11.13 19.86
CA HIS A 799 0.85 -11.81 20.83
C HIS A 799 0.76 -11.06 22.17
N GLU A 800 1.34 -9.86 22.24
CA GLU A 800 1.25 -8.91 23.36
C GLU A 800 1.75 -9.51 24.69
N LEU A 801 2.77 -10.36 24.65
CA LEU A 801 3.34 -11.04 25.82
C LEU A 801 4.13 -10.10 26.73
N ASP A 802 4.72 -9.01 26.21
CA ASP A 802 5.62 -8.13 26.95
C ASP A 802 5.06 -6.70 27.07
N ASN A 803 4.70 -6.29 28.29
CA ASN A 803 4.15 -4.95 28.53
C ASN A 803 5.27 -3.92 28.69
N LEU A 804 5.38 -3.01 27.73
CA LEU A 804 6.49 -2.08 27.57
C LEU A 804 6.29 -0.71 28.25
N VAL A 805 5.24 -0.53 29.07
CA VAL A 805 4.96 0.79 29.68
C VAL A 805 6.12 1.30 30.54
N GLU A 806 6.70 0.44 31.38
CA GLU A 806 7.80 0.84 32.28
C GLU A 806 9.07 1.19 31.50
N THR A 807 9.34 0.48 30.40
CA THR A 807 10.54 0.67 29.58
C THR A 807 10.37 1.76 28.52
N ASN A 808 9.14 2.13 28.17
CA ASN A 808 8.80 3.12 27.13
C ASN A 808 7.70 4.11 27.58
N PRO A 809 7.88 4.82 28.72
CA PRO A 809 6.84 5.68 29.29
C PRO A 809 6.41 6.84 28.38
N GLU A 810 7.33 7.39 27.59
CA GLU A 810 7.04 8.48 26.66
C GLU A 810 6.11 8.05 25.50
N ILE A 811 6.28 6.82 25.00
CA ILE A 811 5.40 6.27 23.96
C ILE A 811 4.02 6.01 24.56
N ALA A 812 3.97 5.43 25.76
CA ALA A 812 2.73 5.15 26.47
C ALA A 812 1.93 6.44 26.71
N LYS A 813 2.59 7.50 27.20
CA LYS A 813 1.99 8.82 27.40
C LYS A 813 1.47 9.40 26.09
N ARG A 814 2.30 9.45 25.04
CA ARG A 814 1.91 10.01 23.74
C ARG A 814 0.69 9.30 23.14
N LEU A 815 0.64 7.97 23.20
CA LEU A 815 -0.51 7.21 22.71
C LEU A 815 -1.75 7.36 23.61
N THR A 816 -1.54 7.61 24.90
CA THR A 816 -2.63 7.92 25.85
C THR A 816 -3.28 9.24 25.47
N ASP A 817 -2.48 10.27 25.19
CA ASP A 817 -2.96 11.59 24.73
C ASP A 817 -3.71 11.49 23.39
N VAL A 818 -3.22 10.66 22.45
CA VAL A 818 -3.90 10.38 21.18
C VAL A 818 -5.26 9.74 21.41
N LEU A 819 -5.35 8.81 22.37
CA LEU A 819 -6.59 8.13 22.71
C LEU A 819 -7.59 9.09 23.35
N TYR A 820 -7.17 9.90 24.32
CA TYR A 820 -8.04 10.93 24.91
C TYR A 820 -8.52 11.94 23.86
N SER A 821 -7.64 12.41 22.99
CA SER A 821 -8.02 13.35 21.90
C SER A 821 -9.07 12.76 20.94
N HIS A 822 -9.05 11.45 20.69
CA HIS A 822 -10.06 10.82 19.84
C HIS A 822 -11.43 10.75 20.50
N TRP A 823 -11.45 10.46 21.81
CA TRP A 823 -12.68 10.06 22.52
C TRP A 823 -13.29 11.16 23.39
N ASP A 824 -12.52 12.15 23.84
CA ASP A 824 -13.01 13.25 24.68
C ASP A 824 -13.59 14.41 23.83
N HIS A 825 -13.39 14.39 22.51
CA HIS A 825 -13.92 15.35 21.56
C HIS A 825 -15.15 14.85 20.77
N ARG A 826 -15.72 13.69 21.11
CA ARG A 826 -16.78 13.01 20.33
C ARG A 826 -18.02 12.67 21.13
#